data_AF-A0A1G3H5T0-F1
#
_entry.id   AF-A0A1G3H5T0-F1
#
_cell.length_a   1.000
_cell.length_b   1.000
_cell.length_c   1.000
_cell.angle_alpha   90.00
_cell.angle_beta   90.00
_cell.angle_gamma   90.00
#
_symmetry.space_group_name_H-M   'P 1'
#
loop_
_entity.id
_entity.type
_entity.pdbx_description
1 polymer ?
#
loop_
_entity_poly.entity_id
_entity_poly.type
_entity_poly.pdbx_seq_one_letter_code
_entity_poly.pdbx_strand_id
1 'polypeptide(L)'
;MGTAGTLSVTGNLNLAGGTVDLDLGGTAAGQSDTLAVSGNVTMGGTLNASLLGGYAPLNGDFIPYLTMTGTASGSFGSTVLPSNMDAGYNLAAGEASRLIFSTTGTKTFLNTASDLNWATAANWSSGALPGAGNTVLISSGFAVAHPSGNDTIGALTINGGNSLDVSGGSLTVSGAATVGGSLAVSGGTLVLNGTSSVHTLGMTGGALNGTGNLTVTNAFNYGSGSVGLSGALDLTHAGNLLLPAMNSLTSLLVNATGHVTLSGDIAASGAGNAIAIAAGLDFTNSGSHVLTANNGRWLVYSQSPASIDKGGLTSSFRHYDSTLGSYTPASVSESGNGFIYAAAGTLTVDTTATGAASHVYGDAPTASLGYTLTGFADAEDNAGNIGIAGSPSFNTPIPNSGSDAGSYNLAYVTGLSSSAGYNFTAGTGLLYNVTQAALTVTANDQSKVYGDALSFAGTEFFAVGLKNGQTVGNVTLASSGESALASVGSSPHVITASAATGGSFNPANYSVTYVDSALTVTPRPLTVSFTPPSKTYDGNATATVGGYALNNLANGDLPGVVATALYDSRHVGAAKTVSYSGIALTGGKASDYSLVVSATGSGTITQLANVAWVGGASGNWSAAANWTGNALPDANNVASVSIPAGAVVTFDAATAATALADLVVASGSSFIMAGSSLGISGSLTTPDYNQTGGTLNGAGSLTVSQNFAKSGGTLGLSGLVNINQAAGNLVFVNDAPISFGTVGTTSGNIDIDVIGGISTSATAMTATGGSLALTAHSPITIGSGGLSATGGIALSAATPSAGSTITLGGALTAGGSVSVAAYGAIAQNADIQGQSIALASTSSNIVVASSAVSSVPSGGSINYSATSGSITSSSGNFAGATPALSGSGTDVATSSTTTTNDIVNTVAKTSEALSDDEVNVPAAAPPPTTEGSGNTFLLASTTQTTGGDTGTFGASEPTVGADTTAGNLVPEAAPTAESPPAGQNQASDEEKKDAGNVDAKKEAGKDKTKDEKDDEKKESRSREEKKQETRQAAKKVAQCSS
;
A
#
# COMPACT_ATOMS: atom_id res chain seq x y z
N MET A 1 130.94 -6.39 -47.20
CA MET A 1 129.94 -6.23 -46.11
C MET A 1 130.48 -6.99 -44.92
N GLY A 2 130.47 -6.39 -43.73
CA GLY A 2 131.11 -6.96 -42.55
C GLY A 2 130.40 -8.20 -42.03
N THR A 3 131.18 -9.09 -41.40
CA THR A 3 130.69 -9.96 -40.32
C THR A 3 131.09 -9.29 -39.02
N ALA A 4 130.16 -9.16 -38.09
CA ALA A 4 130.42 -8.61 -36.75
C ALA A 4 131.60 -9.32 -36.08
N GLY A 5 132.45 -8.55 -35.37
CA GLY A 5 133.68 -9.03 -34.76
C GLY A 5 133.95 -8.46 -33.37
N THR A 6 134.83 -9.13 -32.63
CA THR A 6 135.28 -8.67 -31.32
C THR A 6 136.73 -8.21 -31.40
N LEU A 7 136.98 -6.92 -31.10
CA LEU A 7 138.32 -6.39 -30.90
C LEU A 7 138.67 -6.44 -29.41
N SER A 8 139.56 -7.34 -29.02
CA SER A 8 140.04 -7.47 -27.64
C SER A 8 141.29 -6.63 -27.41
N VAL A 9 141.23 -5.71 -26.43
CA VAL A 9 142.33 -4.84 -26.01
C VAL A 9 142.82 -5.23 -24.62
N THR A 10 144.06 -5.73 -24.55
CA THR A 10 144.71 -6.04 -23.28
C THR A 10 145.33 -4.78 -22.68
N GLY A 11 144.74 -4.27 -21.59
CA GLY A 11 145.16 -3.05 -20.89
C GLY A 11 144.05 -2.00 -20.79
N ASN A 12 144.43 -0.74 -20.58
CA ASN A 12 143.51 0.40 -20.54
C ASN A 12 143.29 0.99 -21.94
N LEU A 13 142.11 1.56 -22.18
CA LEU A 13 141.75 2.22 -23.43
C LEU A 13 141.36 3.69 -23.18
N ASN A 14 141.94 4.61 -23.94
CA ASN A 14 141.53 6.01 -23.99
C ASN A 14 141.09 6.36 -25.41
N LEU A 15 139.85 6.82 -25.56
CA LEU A 15 139.22 7.17 -26.82
C LEU A 15 139.19 8.68 -27.08
N ALA A 16 139.81 9.51 -26.24
CA ALA A 16 139.89 10.96 -26.45
C ALA A 16 140.61 11.28 -27.78
N GLY A 17 139.87 11.86 -28.73
CA GLY A 17 140.35 12.15 -30.09
C GLY A 17 140.35 10.97 -31.06
N GLY A 18 139.90 9.78 -30.64
CA GLY A 18 139.69 8.62 -31.52
C GLY A 18 138.31 8.58 -32.16
N THR A 19 138.10 7.59 -33.03
CA THR A 19 136.79 7.21 -33.57
C THR A 19 136.55 5.72 -33.31
N VAL A 20 135.33 5.36 -32.94
CA VAL A 20 134.86 3.97 -32.88
C VAL A 20 133.75 3.82 -33.93
N ASP A 21 134.00 2.99 -34.94
CA ASP A 21 133.02 2.59 -35.94
C ASP A 21 132.48 1.19 -35.58
N LEU A 22 131.17 0.96 -35.72
CA LEU A 22 130.50 -0.30 -35.35
C LEU A 22 129.52 -0.77 -36.42
N ASP A 23 129.64 -2.02 -36.84
CA ASP A 23 128.62 -2.76 -37.59
C ASP A 23 127.72 -3.55 -36.62
N LEU A 24 126.40 -3.28 -36.64
CA LEU A 24 125.42 -3.84 -35.71
C LEU A 24 124.49 -4.81 -36.42
N GLY A 25 124.45 -6.09 -36.00
CA GLY A 25 123.62 -7.13 -36.60
C GLY A 25 122.67 -7.85 -35.64
N GLY A 26 122.65 -7.46 -34.35
CA GLY A 26 121.74 -8.03 -33.36
C GLY A 26 122.17 -7.82 -31.90
N THR A 27 121.29 -8.12 -30.96
CA THR A 27 121.51 -7.94 -29.52
C THR A 27 122.22 -9.12 -28.82
N ALA A 28 122.30 -10.30 -29.44
CA ALA A 28 123.01 -11.43 -28.84
C ALA A 28 124.52 -11.38 -29.09
N ALA A 29 125.29 -12.08 -28.25
CA ALA A 29 126.75 -12.07 -28.31
C ALA A 29 127.28 -12.52 -29.68
N GLY A 30 128.14 -11.71 -30.29
CA GLY A 30 128.70 -11.96 -31.63
C GLY A 30 127.79 -11.60 -32.81
N GLN A 31 126.64 -10.96 -32.58
CA GLN A 31 125.77 -10.43 -33.66
C GLN A 31 126.09 -8.98 -34.03
N SER A 32 126.70 -8.21 -33.14
CA SER A 32 127.17 -6.84 -33.37
C SER A 32 128.63 -6.70 -32.96
N ASP A 33 129.33 -5.71 -33.50
CA ASP A 33 130.72 -5.40 -33.14
C ASP A 33 130.89 -5.07 -31.65
N THR A 34 131.97 -5.60 -31.06
CA THR A 34 132.30 -5.39 -29.65
C THR A 34 133.78 -5.06 -29.45
N LEU A 35 134.04 -3.97 -28.75
CA LEU A 35 135.35 -3.58 -28.23
C LEU A 35 135.44 -4.00 -26.75
N ALA A 36 136.28 -4.98 -26.45
CA ALA A 36 136.40 -5.61 -25.13
C ALA A 36 137.76 -5.26 -24.48
N VAL A 37 137.74 -4.59 -23.33
CA VAL A 37 138.92 -3.94 -22.74
C VAL A 37 139.27 -4.55 -21.38
N SER A 38 140.47 -5.11 -21.21
CA SER A 38 140.88 -5.77 -19.95
C SER A 38 141.34 -4.80 -18.84
N GLY A 39 140.78 -3.59 -18.80
CA GLY A 39 141.24 -2.48 -17.96
C GLY A 39 140.26 -1.31 -17.95
N ASN A 40 140.74 -0.12 -17.62
CA ASN A 40 139.91 1.09 -17.54
C ASN A 40 139.62 1.69 -18.92
N VAL A 41 138.50 2.40 -19.06
CA VAL A 41 138.03 3.06 -20.28
C VAL A 41 137.79 4.56 -20.05
N THR A 42 138.34 5.40 -20.92
CA THR A 42 138.01 6.84 -20.98
C THR A 42 137.41 7.18 -22.34
N MET A 43 136.18 7.72 -22.34
CA MET A 43 135.45 8.14 -23.53
C MET A 43 135.61 9.65 -23.77
N GLY A 44 135.56 10.06 -25.04
CA GLY A 44 135.74 11.48 -25.43
C GLY A 44 135.88 11.76 -26.93
N GLY A 45 136.07 10.73 -27.75
CA GLY A 45 136.16 10.83 -29.22
C GLY A 45 134.79 10.81 -29.93
N THR A 46 134.77 10.27 -31.15
CA THR A 46 133.56 10.09 -31.97
C THR A 46 133.08 8.63 -31.95
N LEU A 47 131.76 8.43 -31.94
CA LEU A 47 131.11 7.12 -32.08
C LEU A 47 130.23 7.09 -33.34
N ASN A 48 130.52 6.19 -34.27
CA ASN A 48 129.72 5.95 -35.47
C ASN A 48 129.11 4.54 -35.39
N ALA A 49 127.85 4.38 -35.79
CA ALA A 49 127.20 3.07 -35.83
C ALA A 49 126.39 2.84 -37.11
N SER A 50 126.47 1.62 -37.62
CA SER A 50 125.91 1.12 -38.88
C SER A 50 125.01 -0.09 -38.60
N LEU A 51 123.92 -0.27 -39.35
CA LEU A 51 123.11 -1.50 -39.28
C LEU A 51 123.54 -2.45 -40.39
N LEU A 52 123.95 -3.67 -40.01
CA LEU A 52 124.23 -4.76 -40.94
C LEU A 52 122.94 -5.17 -41.69
N GLY A 53 123.11 -5.49 -42.97
CA GLY A 53 122.00 -5.77 -43.89
C GLY A 53 121.12 -6.93 -43.43
N GLY A 54 119.95 -6.60 -42.90
CA GLY A 54 118.95 -7.55 -42.39
C GLY A 54 118.59 -7.37 -40.91
N TYR A 55 119.40 -6.64 -40.13
CA TYR A 55 119.05 -6.31 -38.75
C TYR A 55 118.12 -5.08 -38.70
N ALA A 56 116.95 -5.28 -38.10
CA ALA A 56 116.02 -4.21 -37.73
C ALA A 56 115.87 -4.23 -36.20
N PRO A 57 116.44 -3.23 -35.48
CA PRO A 57 116.31 -3.14 -34.03
C PRO A 57 114.84 -3.10 -33.58
N LEU A 58 114.56 -3.74 -32.44
CA LEU A 58 113.27 -3.76 -31.76
C LEU A 58 113.26 -2.77 -30.59
N ASN A 59 112.09 -2.21 -30.29
CA ASN A 59 111.95 -1.21 -29.23
C ASN A 59 112.33 -1.79 -27.85
N GLY A 60 113.41 -1.28 -27.26
CA GLY A 60 114.01 -1.79 -26.03
C GLY A 60 115.30 -2.60 -26.23
N ASP A 61 115.73 -2.84 -27.47
CA ASP A 61 117.01 -3.47 -27.76
C ASP A 61 118.17 -2.65 -27.17
N PHE A 62 119.05 -3.33 -26.45
CA PHE A 62 120.29 -2.78 -25.92
C PHE A 62 121.49 -3.58 -26.45
N ILE A 63 122.47 -2.89 -27.03
CA ILE A 63 123.64 -3.49 -27.65
C ILE A 63 124.90 -3.04 -26.89
N PRO A 64 125.45 -3.87 -26.00
CA PRO A 64 126.68 -3.56 -25.26
C PRO A 64 127.90 -3.76 -26.16
N TYR A 65 128.39 -2.66 -26.75
CA TYR A 65 129.52 -2.68 -27.70
C TYR A 65 130.86 -2.31 -27.06
N LEU A 66 130.89 -1.64 -25.90
CA LEU A 66 132.12 -1.25 -25.21
C LEU A 66 132.14 -1.83 -23.80
N THR A 67 132.76 -3.01 -23.66
CA THR A 67 132.82 -3.79 -22.42
C THR A 67 134.20 -3.69 -21.77
N MET A 68 134.26 -3.72 -20.44
CA MET A 68 135.52 -3.61 -19.72
C MET A 68 135.55 -4.35 -18.38
N THR A 69 136.76 -4.67 -17.90
CA THR A 69 136.97 -5.22 -16.55
C THR A 69 137.44 -4.19 -15.51
N GLY A 70 137.71 -2.95 -15.93
CA GLY A 70 138.05 -1.82 -15.05
C GLY A 70 136.89 -0.84 -14.85
N THR A 71 137.21 0.41 -14.54
CA THR A 71 136.23 1.52 -14.45
C THR A 71 136.12 2.29 -15.77
N ALA A 72 134.97 2.92 -16.00
CA ALA A 72 134.70 3.71 -17.21
C ALA A 72 134.29 5.15 -16.88
N SER A 73 134.75 6.12 -17.67
CA SER A 73 134.53 7.54 -17.45
C SER A 73 134.40 8.35 -18.75
N GLY A 74 133.72 9.50 -18.68
CA GLY A 74 133.42 10.35 -19.84
C GLY A 74 132.21 9.88 -20.65
N SER A 75 132.08 10.43 -21.86
CA SER A 75 131.10 10.09 -22.90
C SER A 75 131.71 10.43 -24.27
N PHE A 76 131.10 10.04 -25.38
CA PHE A 76 131.58 10.47 -26.71
C PHE A 76 131.23 11.95 -26.95
N GLY A 77 132.20 12.71 -27.48
CA GLY A 77 132.05 14.14 -27.79
C GLY A 77 131.28 14.40 -29.09
N SER A 78 131.12 13.38 -29.93
CA SER A 78 130.26 13.39 -31.12
C SER A 78 129.72 11.98 -31.39
N THR A 79 128.50 11.87 -31.90
CA THR A 79 127.89 10.57 -32.26
C THR A 79 127.17 10.65 -33.60
N VAL A 80 127.27 9.60 -34.42
CA VAL A 80 126.55 9.42 -35.68
C VAL A 80 125.90 8.05 -35.64
N LEU A 81 124.63 8.01 -35.23
CA LEU A 81 123.89 6.78 -34.93
C LEU A 81 122.71 6.58 -35.90
N PRO A 82 122.24 5.34 -36.10
CA PRO A 82 120.98 5.08 -36.77
C PRO A 82 119.80 5.77 -36.06
N SER A 83 118.76 6.13 -36.82
CA SER A 83 117.55 6.75 -36.27
C SER A 83 116.97 5.93 -35.12
N ASN A 84 116.51 6.61 -34.06
CA ASN A 84 115.97 6.04 -32.84
C ASN A 84 116.97 5.26 -31.95
N MET A 85 118.29 5.33 -32.19
CA MET A 85 119.31 4.89 -31.22
C MET A 85 120.00 6.04 -30.49
N ASP A 86 120.05 5.94 -29.15
CA ASP A 86 120.83 6.78 -28.26
C ASP A 86 122.00 5.97 -27.66
N ALA A 87 123.11 6.64 -27.31
CA ALA A 87 124.25 6.04 -26.61
C ALA A 87 124.11 6.18 -25.08
N GLY A 88 124.01 5.04 -24.39
CA GLY A 88 124.01 4.95 -22.92
C GLY A 88 125.41 4.72 -22.35
N TYR A 89 125.65 5.22 -21.14
CA TYR A 89 126.98 5.22 -20.48
C TYR A 89 126.89 4.63 -19.07
N ASN A 90 127.84 3.76 -18.71
CA ASN A 90 127.96 3.14 -17.38
C ASN A 90 126.66 2.49 -16.84
N LEU A 91 125.81 1.95 -17.72
CA LEU A 91 124.47 1.46 -17.37
C LEU A 91 124.43 0.03 -16.79
N ALA A 92 125.55 -0.70 -16.82
CA ALA A 92 125.67 -2.04 -16.24
C ALA A 92 127.11 -2.33 -15.78
N ALA A 93 127.28 -3.25 -14.84
CA ALA A 93 128.60 -3.67 -14.37
C ALA A 93 129.36 -4.40 -15.49
N GLY A 94 130.54 -3.87 -15.85
CA GLY A 94 131.35 -4.38 -16.96
C GLY A 94 131.07 -3.75 -18.33
N GLU A 95 130.22 -2.72 -18.39
CA GLU A 95 129.93 -1.96 -19.61
C GLU A 95 130.26 -0.47 -19.45
N ALA A 96 131.07 0.07 -20.35
CA ALA A 96 131.36 1.50 -20.43
C ALA A 96 130.28 2.21 -21.24
N SER A 97 129.86 1.61 -22.36
CA SER A 97 128.77 2.12 -23.17
C SER A 97 128.05 1.03 -23.96
N ARG A 98 126.75 1.28 -24.17
CA ARG A 98 125.81 0.48 -24.96
C ARG A 98 124.98 1.40 -25.86
N LEU A 99 124.48 0.89 -26.97
CA LEU A 99 123.45 1.57 -27.76
C LEU A 99 122.06 1.08 -27.33
N ILE A 100 121.04 1.93 -27.39
CA ILE A 100 119.66 1.63 -26.99
C ILE A 100 118.69 2.13 -28.05
N PHE A 101 117.79 1.27 -28.55
CA PHE A 101 116.79 1.63 -29.56
C PHE A 101 115.38 1.86 -28.96
N SER A 102 114.73 2.97 -29.30
CA SER A 102 113.39 3.32 -28.79
C SER A 102 112.52 4.00 -29.86
N THR A 103 111.41 3.38 -30.25
CA THR A 103 110.56 3.83 -31.36
C THR A 103 109.52 4.88 -30.98
N THR A 104 109.35 5.17 -29.68
CA THR A 104 108.22 5.96 -29.15
C THR A 104 108.55 7.40 -28.79
N GLY A 105 109.81 7.81 -28.89
CA GLY A 105 110.25 9.16 -28.51
C GLY A 105 110.05 9.50 -27.02
N THR A 106 109.87 8.50 -26.15
CA THR A 106 109.65 8.70 -24.71
C THR A 106 110.92 9.23 -24.02
N LYS A 107 110.79 10.23 -23.13
CA LYS A 107 111.84 10.74 -22.24
C LYS A 107 111.47 10.42 -20.79
N THR A 108 112.27 9.61 -20.13
CA THR A 108 112.07 9.24 -18.72
C THR A 108 112.88 10.15 -17.81
N PHE A 109 112.28 10.62 -16.72
CA PHE A 109 113.01 11.34 -15.66
C PHE A 109 113.74 10.35 -14.76
N LEU A 110 115.07 10.49 -14.67
CA LEU A 110 115.98 9.57 -13.97
C LEU A 110 116.66 10.20 -12.74
N ASN A 111 116.58 11.53 -12.57
CA ASN A 111 117.19 12.28 -11.46
C ASN A 111 118.72 12.05 -11.27
N THR A 112 119.46 11.88 -12.36
CA THR A 112 120.92 11.58 -12.32
C THR A 112 121.75 12.69 -11.67
N ALA A 113 121.32 13.96 -11.77
CA ALA A 113 121.93 15.10 -11.09
C ALA A 113 121.52 15.24 -9.62
N SER A 114 120.56 14.43 -9.15
CA SER A 114 120.04 14.40 -7.78
C SER A 114 119.41 15.72 -7.27
N ASP A 115 118.95 16.59 -8.18
CA ASP A 115 118.36 17.90 -7.85
C ASP A 115 116.82 17.98 -8.05
N LEU A 116 116.18 16.90 -8.56
CA LEU A 116 114.76 16.81 -8.89
C LEU A 116 114.24 17.89 -9.87
N ASN A 117 115.13 18.57 -10.60
CA ASN A 117 114.80 19.69 -11.47
C ASN A 117 114.52 19.24 -12.91
N TRP A 118 113.37 19.60 -13.46
CA TRP A 118 112.99 19.39 -14.85
C TRP A 118 114.01 20.01 -15.83
N ALA A 119 114.46 21.24 -15.55
CA ALA A 119 115.33 22.01 -16.43
C ALA A 119 116.80 21.51 -16.46
N THR A 120 117.17 20.58 -15.58
CA THR A 120 118.51 19.98 -15.57
C THR A 120 118.56 18.84 -16.60
N ALA A 121 119.04 19.16 -17.81
CA ALA A 121 119.08 18.26 -18.96
C ALA A 121 119.66 16.85 -18.68
N ALA A 122 120.64 16.75 -17.79
CA ALA A 122 121.24 15.47 -17.37
C ALA A 122 120.23 14.48 -16.74
N ASN A 123 119.18 14.97 -16.09
CA ASN A 123 118.16 14.13 -15.42
C ASN A 123 117.32 13.29 -16.38
N TRP A 124 117.40 13.54 -17.69
CA TRP A 124 116.58 12.88 -18.70
C TRP A 124 117.33 11.73 -19.37
N SER A 125 116.60 10.71 -19.81
CA SER A 125 117.13 9.47 -20.39
C SER A 125 117.98 9.60 -21.67
N SER A 126 118.20 10.81 -22.19
CA SER A 126 119.16 11.10 -23.28
C SER A 126 120.03 12.34 -23.01
N GLY A 127 120.14 12.81 -21.76
CA GLY A 127 120.91 14.02 -21.41
C GLY A 127 120.39 15.34 -22.01
N ALA A 128 119.13 15.37 -22.47
CA ALA A 128 118.50 16.53 -23.12
C ALA A 128 117.03 16.66 -22.68
N LEU A 129 116.51 17.89 -22.65
CA LEU A 129 115.14 18.19 -22.23
C LEU A 129 114.09 17.59 -23.18
N PRO A 130 112.88 17.24 -22.70
CA PRO A 130 111.76 16.82 -23.54
C PRO A 130 111.24 17.95 -24.42
N GLY A 131 110.95 17.67 -25.69
CA GLY A 131 110.32 18.57 -26.65
C GLY A 131 108.97 18.06 -27.17
N ALA A 132 108.36 18.80 -28.10
CA ALA A 132 106.95 18.66 -28.45
C ALA A 132 106.54 17.29 -29.05
N GLY A 133 107.50 16.51 -29.54
CA GLY A 133 107.29 15.13 -30.01
C GLY A 133 107.50 14.04 -28.96
N ASN A 134 107.82 14.40 -27.71
CA ASN A 134 108.20 13.44 -26.67
C ASN A 134 107.07 13.19 -25.66
N THR A 135 106.85 11.92 -25.32
CA THR A 135 106.09 11.51 -24.12
C THR A 135 107.02 11.59 -22.90
N VAL A 136 106.62 12.28 -21.84
CA VAL A 136 107.36 12.31 -20.57
C VAL A 136 106.88 11.20 -19.65
N LEU A 137 107.82 10.50 -18.99
CA LEU A 137 107.54 9.49 -17.97
C LEU A 137 108.24 9.79 -16.64
N ILE A 138 107.45 9.84 -15.55
CA ILE A 138 107.95 9.94 -14.17
C ILE A 138 107.42 8.73 -13.38
N SER A 139 108.33 7.84 -12.94
CA SER A 139 107.95 6.47 -12.53
C SER A 139 108.62 5.89 -11.29
N SER A 140 109.52 6.62 -10.62
CA SER A 140 110.48 6.06 -9.65
C SER A 140 110.43 6.66 -8.24
N GLY A 141 109.26 7.18 -7.83
CA GLY A 141 109.04 7.82 -6.52
C GLY A 141 109.53 9.27 -6.45
N PHE A 142 109.62 9.95 -7.59
CA PHE A 142 110.15 11.31 -7.68
C PHE A 142 109.06 12.36 -7.50
N ALA A 143 109.41 13.45 -6.79
CA ALA A 143 108.65 14.70 -6.74
C ALA A 143 109.41 15.75 -7.57
N VAL A 144 109.09 15.86 -8.86
CA VAL A 144 109.82 16.68 -9.81
C VAL A 144 109.33 18.13 -9.76
N ALA A 145 110.26 19.09 -9.81
CA ALA A 145 109.94 20.51 -9.92
C ALA A 145 110.18 21.01 -11.35
N HIS A 146 109.25 21.80 -11.87
CA HIS A 146 109.40 22.62 -13.08
C HIS A 146 109.41 24.10 -12.67
N PRO A 147 110.58 24.66 -12.27
CA PRO A 147 110.68 25.99 -11.67
C PRO A 147 110.85 27.14 -12.69
N SER A 148 111.20 26.80 -13.94
CA SER A 148 111.46 27.73 -15.04
C SER A 148 111.49 26.94 -16.35
N GLY A 149 111.55 27.65 -17.48
CA GLY A 149 111.43 27.05 -18.81
C GLY A 149 110.10 27.43 -19.49
N ASN A 150 110.00 27.13 -20.78
CA ASN A 150 108.81 27.32 -21.61
C ASN A 150 108.71 26.08 -22.49
N ASP A 151 108.36 24.98 -21.84
CA ASP A 151 108.54 23.63 -22.36
C ASP A 151 107.23 23.15 -23.00
N THR A 152 107.33 22.41 -24.10
CA THR A 152 106.19 21.82 -24.80
C THR A 152 106.50 20.36 -25.05
N ILE A 153 105.57 19.48 -24.67
CA ILE A 153 105.72 18.02 -24.76
C ILE A 153 104.53 17.38 -25.48
N GLY A 154 104.73 16.16 -25.99
CA GLY A 154 103.71 15.40 -26.72
C GLY A 154 102.67 14.78 -25.80
N ALA A 155 103.10 14.21 -24.67
CA ALA A 155 102.22 13.63 -23.65
C ALA A 155 102.93 13.57 -22.29
N LEU A 156 102.18 13.39 -21.20
CA LEU A 156 102.71 13.28 -19.83
C LEU A 156 102.18 12.02 -19.13
N THR A 157 103.06 11.22 -18.56
CA THR A 157 102.71 10.05 -17.74
C THR A 157 103.43 10.12 -16.39
N ILE A 158 102.66 10.08 -15.30
CA ILE A 158 103.17 10.09 -13.93
C ILE A 158 102.55 8.91 -13.19
N ASN A 159 103.36 7.92 -12.81
CA ASN A 159 102.86 6.74 -12.09
C ASN A 159 102.48 7.08 -10.64
N GLY A 160 101.65 6.25 -10.01
CA GLY A 160 101.29 6.39 -8.59
C GLY A 160 102.54 6.52 -7.69
N GLY A 161 102.45 7.35 -6.66
CA GLY A 161 103.56 7.66 -5.75
C GLY A 161 104.62 8.63 -6.31
N ASN A 162 104.39 9.24 -7.48
CA ASN A 162 105.23 10.30 -8.06
C ASN A 162 104.46 11.63 -8.08
N SER A 163 105.16 12.75 -8.26
CA SER A 163 104.55 14.05 -8.53
C SER A 163 105.35 14.93 -9.46
N LEU A 164 104.66 15.95 -10.01
CA LEU A 164 105.25 17.08 -10.74
C LEU A 164 104.60 18.37 -10.24
N ASP A 165 105.40 19.35 -9.86
CA ASP A 165 104.94 20.71 -9.54
C ASP A 165 105.44 21.73 -10.56
N VAL A 166 104.50 22.41 -11.22
CA VAL A 166 104.75 23.54 -12.12
C VAL A 166 104.87 24.80 -11.28
N SER A 167 106.01 24.94 -10.61
CA SER A 167 106.33 26.04 -9.69
C SER A 167 106.78 27.32 -10.40
N GLY A 168 107.19 27.24 -11.66
CA GLY A 168 107.48 28.41 -12.49
C GLY A 168 107.70 28.09 -13.97
N GLY A 169 107.80 29.14 -14.79
CA GLY A 169 107.81 29.00 -16.24
C GLY A 169 106.46 28.55 -16.80
N SER A 170 106.48 27.90 -17.97
CA SER A 170 105.30 27.30 -18.59
C SER A 170 105.58 25.88 -19.08
N LEU A 171 104.64 24.95 -18.86
CA LEU A 171 104.66 23.59 -19.39
C LEU A 171 103.39 23.32 -20.21
N THR A 172 103.54 22.99 -21.49
CA THR A 172 102.43 22.67 -22.40
C THR A 172 102.43 21.19 -22.75
N VAL A 173 101.35 20.48 -22.41
CA VAL A 173 101.10 19.09 -22.81
C VAL A 173 100.15 19.09 -24.01
N SER A 174 100.67 18.69 -25.17
CA SER A 174 99.94 18.78 -26.45
C SER A 174 98.88 17.69 -26.59
N GLY A 175 99.21 16.47 -26.15
CA GLY A 175 98.32 15.33 -26.04
C GLY A 175 97.87 15.07 -24.59
N ALA A 176 97.67 13.81 -24.25
CA ALA A 176 97.12 13.41 -22.94
C ALA A 176 98.12 13.57 -21.79
N ALA A 177 97.63 13.95 -20.62
CA ALA A 177 98.31 13.79 -19.34
C ALA A 177 97.62 12.71 -18.49
N THR A 178 98.34 11.63 -18.17
CA THR A 178 97.87 10.52 -17.31
C THR A 178 98.68 10.50 -16.02
N VAL A 179 98.11 11.03 -14.94
CA VAL A 179 98.78 11.20 -13.64
C VAL A 179 98.07 10.36 -12.58
N GLY A 180 98.62 9.19 -12.27
CA GLY A 180 98.20 8.35 -11.13
C GLY A 180 98.74 8.82 -9.78
N GLY A 181 99.62 9.83 -9.78
CA GLY A 181 100.15 10.50 -8.59
C GLY A 181 99.55 11.89 -8.38
N SER A 182 100.39 12.87 -8.04
CA SER A 182 99.96 14.27 -7.86
C SER A 182 100.52 15.19 -8.95
N LEU A 183 99.67 16.00 -9.55
CA LEU A 183 100.08 17.14 -10.38
C LEU A 183 99.81 18.43 -9.58
N ALA A 184 100.76 19.36 -9.57
CA ALA A 184 100.62 20.62 -8.86
C ALA A 184 100.96 21.83 -9.75
N VAL A 185 100.31 22.95 -9.44
CA VAL A 185 100.65 24.27 -9.96
C VAL A 185 100.81 25.21 -8.77
N SER A 186 102.04 25.43 -8.32
CA SER A 186 102.34 26.36 -7.22
C SER A 186 102.71 27.78 -7.68
N GLY A 187 103.08 27.97 -8.96
CA GLY A 187 103.45 29.31 -9.45
C GLY A 187 103.60 29.49 -10.97
N GLY A 188 103.79 28.43 -11.74
CA GLY A 188 103.95 28.51 -13.20
C GLY A 188 102.63 28.42 -13.98
N THR A 189 102.73 28.23 -15.29
CA THR A 189 101.59 28.00 -16.19
C THR A 189 101.58 26.57 -16.72
N LEU A 190 100.57 25.78 -16.37
CA LEU A 190 100.33 24.46 -16.94
C LEU A 190 99.25 24.56 -18.03
N VAL A 191 99.53 24.02 -19.21
CA VAL A 191 98.59 23.97 -20.34
C VAL A 191 98.31 22.53 -20.73
N LEU A 192 97.05 22.09 -20.64
CA LEU A 192 96.61 20.74 -20.98
C LEU A 192 95.69 20.78 -22.22
N ASN A 193 96.20 20.37 -23.39
CA ASN A 193 95.45 20.47 -24.65
C ASN A 193 94.81 19.16 -25.10
N GLY A 194 95.30 18.01 -24.65
CA GLY A 194 94.65 16.70 -24.85
C GLY A 194 93.89 16.21 -23.62
N THR A 195 92.97 15.26 -23.84
CA THR A 195 92.19 14.61 -22.78
C THR A 195 93.11 14.01 -21.72
N SER A 196 92.90 14.41 -20.47
CA SER A 196 93.82 14.18 -19.35
C SER A 196 93.08 13.63 -18.13
N SER A 197 93.74 12.74 -17.39
CA SER A 197 93.22 12.13 -16.16
C SER A 197 94.28 12.27 -15.06
N VAL A 198 93.92 12.95 -13.99
CA VAL A 198 94.80 13.27 -12.85
C VAL A 198 94.18 12.70 -11.58
N HIS A 199 94.97 12.07 -10.72
CA HIS A 199 94.46 11.52 -9.47
C HIS A 199 94.27 12.62 -8.42
N THR A 200 95.35 13.32 -8.08
CA THR A 200 95.32 14.51 -7.22
C THR A 200 95.87 15.71 -7.96
N LEU A 201 95.09 16.80 -8.02
CA LEU A 201 95.47 18.06 -8.65
C LEU A 201 95.50 19.17 -7.59
N GLY A 202 96.69 19.71 -7.30
CA GLY A 202 96.88 20.81 -6.36
C GLY A 202 97.11 22.15 -7.06
N MET A 203 96.49 23.21 -6.57
CA MET A 203 96.73 24.58 -7.03
C MET A 203 96.90 25.53 -5.86
N THR A 204 98.14 25.98 -5.63
CA THR A 204 98.46 27.00 -4.62
C THR A 204 98.84 28.34 -5.23
N GLY A 205 99.05 28.40 -6.55
CA GLY A 205 99.26 29.61 -7.32
C GLY A 205 99.19 29.35 -8.84
N GLY A 206 99.79 30.25 -9.62
CA GLY A 206 99.97 30.06 -11.06
C GLY A 206 98.68 30.01 -11.89
N ALA A 207 98.75 29.34 -13.03
CA ALA A 207 97.65 29.21 -13.99
C ALA A 207 97.52 27.78 -14.55
N LEU A 208 96.29 27.26 -14.60
CA LEU A 208 95.92 26.02 -15.27
C LEU A 208 95.03 26.35 -16.47
N ASN A 209 95.53 26.13 -17.68
CA ASN A 209 94.88 26.49 -18.93
C ASN A 209 94.76 25.28 -19.87
N GLY A 210 94.03 25.44 -20.98
CA GLY A 210 94.09 24.52 -22.13
C GLY A 210 92.74 24.11 -22.70
N THR A 211 92.80 23.35 -23.80
CA THR A 211 91.63 22.88 -24.57
C THR A 211 91.23 21.43 -24.26
N GLY A 212 92.04 20.70 -23.50
CA GLY A 212 91.80 19.30 -23.19
C GLY A 212 90.70 19.12 -22.14
N ASN A 213 89.95 18.01 -22.25
CA ASN A 213 89.11 17.55 -21.15
C ASN A 213 90.00 17.09 -19.98
N LEU A 214 89.59 17.34 -18.74
CA LEU A 214 90.33 16.99 -17.54
C LEU A 214 89.42 16.27 -16.53
N THR A 215 89.77 15.04 -16.18
CA THR A 215 89.14 14.31 -15.07
C THR A 215 90.09 14.30 -13.88
N VAL A 216 89.62 14.77 -12.71
CA VAL A 216 90.31 14.66 -11.42
C VAL A 216 89.63 13.56 -10.61
N THR A 217 90.33 12.44 -10.37
CA THR A 217 89.69 11.19 -9.91
C THR A 217 89.61 11.02 -8.39
N ASN A 218 90.28 11.86 -7.59
CA ASN A 218 90.30 11.74 -6.12
C ASN A 218 90.26 13.09 -5.37
N ALA A 219 91.08 14.07 -5.77
CA ALA A 219 91.11 15.36 -5.08
C ALA A 219 91.58 16.53 -5.97
N PHE A 220 90.70 17.51 -6.17
CA PHE A 220 91.09 18.87 -6.58
C PHE A 220 91.29 19.73 -5.34
N ASN A 221 92.52 20.18 -5.10
CA ASN A 221 92.94 20.91 -3.91
C ASN A 221 93.33 22.34 -4.29
N TYR A 222 92.33 23.22 -4.40
CA TYR A 222 92.52 24.63 -4.76
C TYR A 222 92.68 25.51 -3.51
N GLY A 223 93.74 26.31 -3.48
CA GLY A 223 93.97 27.37 -2.51
C GLY A 223 94.18 28.75 -3.16
N SER A 224 94.88 28.83 -4.29
CA SER A 224 94.95 30.05 -5.11
C SER A 224 95.42 29.72 -6.54
N GLY A 225 95.23 30.65 -7.48
CA GLY A 225 95.67 30.53 -8.87
C GLY A 225 94.61 31.05 -9.85
N SER A 226 94.65 30.54 -11.08
CA SER A 226 93.65 30.82 -12.12
C SER A 226 93.37 29.58 -12.96
N VAL A 227 92.12 29.33 -13.33
CA VAL A 227 91.69 28.14 -14.09
C VAL A 227 91.04 28.58 -15.41
N GLY A 228 91.86 28.70 -16.45
CA GLY A 228 91.48 29.03 -17.84
C GLY A 228 91.32 27.79 -18.73
N LEU A 229 90.70 26.73 -18.21
CA LEU A 229 90.34 25.54 -18.99
C LEU A 229 89.15 25.82 -19.90
N SER A 230 89.15 25.16 -21.06
CA SER A 230 88.06 25.24 -22.05
C SER A 230 87.53 23.88 -22.53
N GLY A 231 88.13 22.77 -22.09
CA GLY A 231 87.53 21.44 -22.21
C GLY A 231 86.46 21.17 -21.15
N ALA A 232 86.06 19.90 -21.04
CA ALA A 232 85.22 19.42 -19.94
C ALA A 232 86.05 19.21 -18.67
N LEU A 233 85.48 19.48 -17.50
CA LEU A 233 86.11 19.28 -16.21
C LEU A 233 85.24 18.38 -15.32
N ASP A 234 85.73 17.18 -15.01
CA ASP A 234 85.08 16.24 -14.10
C ASP A 234 85.87 16.16 -12.79
N LEU A 235 85.26 16.51 -11.66
CA LEU A 235 85.90 16.54 -10.34
C LEU A 235 85.27 15.54 -9.37
N THR A 236 86.01 14.51 -8.98
CA THR A 236 85.75 13.74 -7.76
C THR A 236 86.60 14.32 -6.63
N HIS A 237 85.99 14.62 -5.48
CA HIS A 237 86.70 15.17 -4.31
C HIS A 237 86.19 14.57 -2.99
N ALA A 238 87.10 14.05 -2.16
CA ALA A 238 86.78 13.57 -0.81
C ALA A 238 86.90 14.70 0.23
N GLY A 239 85.76 15.23 0.70
CA GLY A 239 85.70 16.33 1.66
C GLY A 239 85.10 17.62 1.11
N ASN A 240 85.46 18.75 1.71
CA ASN A 240 84.94 20.08 1.36
C ASN A 240 85.70 20.69 0.18
N LEU A 241 84.98 21.06 -0.87
CA LEU A 241 85.53 21.55 -2.12
C LEU A 241 85.28 23.05 -2.32
N LEU A 242 86.35 23.80 -2.56
CA LEU A 242 86.30 25.21 -2.98
C LEU A 242 86.40 25.28 -4.51
N LEU A 243 85.39 25.86 -5.17
CA LEU A 243 85.38 26.06 -6.62
C LEU A 243 85.79 27.50 -6.97
N PRO A 244 86.87 27.70 -7.75
CA PRO A 244 87.31 29.02 -8.21
C PRO A 244 86.50 29.49 -9.43
N ALA A 245 86.77 30.72 -9.88
CA ALA A 245 86.25 31.23 -11.15
C ALA A 245 86.74 30.38 -12.34
N MET A 246 85.83 29.96 -13.21
CA MET A 246 86.08 29.07 -14.35
C MET A 246 85.19 29.47 -15.54
N ASN A 247 85.67 30.35 -16.41
CA ASN A 247 84.82 31.16 -17.30
C ASN A 247 84.67 30.62 -18.75
N SER A 248 85.14 29.42 -19.07
CA SER A 248 85.28 29.00 -20.49
C SER A 248 85.06 27.51 -20.77
N LEU A 249 84.58 26.72 -19.80
CA LEU A 249 84.47 25.26 -19.92
C LEU A 249 83.47 24.82 -21.02
N THR A 250 83.60 23.59 -21.50
CA THR A 250 82.46 22.92 -22.19
C THR A 250 81.49 22.34 -21.18
N SER A 251 81.97 21.62 -20.16
CA SER A 251 81.13 21.18 -19.04
C SER A 251 81.88 21.13 -17.71
N LEU A 252 81.13 21.18 -16.61
CA LEU A 252 81.62 20.93 -15.26
C LEU A 252 80.76 19.86 -14.58
N LEU A 253 81.35 18.74 -14.19
CA LEU A 253 80.75 17.75 -13.29
C LEU A 253 81.53 17.75 -11.98
N VAL A 254 80.84 17.84 -10.84
CA VAL A 254 81.44 17.81 -9.50
C VAL A 254 80.71 16.79 -8.65
N ASN A 255 81.48 15.90 -8.02
CA ASN A 255 81.02 14.92 -7.04
C ASN A 255 81.91 15.05 -5.79
N ALA A 256 81.49 15.89 -4.83
CA ALA A 256 82.21 16.15 -3.59
C ALA A 256 81.45 15.54 -2.40
N THR A 257 82.14 14.82 -1.52
CA THR A 257 81.48 14.17 -0.37
C THR A 257 81.18 15.10 0.80
N GLY A 258 81.74 16.31 0.82
CA GLY A 258 81.47 17.36 1.81
C GLY A 258 80.68 18.54 1.26
N HIS A 259 80.93 19.72 1.83
CA HIS A 259 80.36 20.98 1.36
C HIS A 259 81.00 21.43 0.04
N VAL A 260 80.25 22.14 -0.81
CA VAL A 260 80.78 22.79 -2.01
C VAL A 260 80.56 24.30 -1.92
N THR A 261 81.64 25.06 -1.92
CA THR A 261 81.61 26.53 -1.83
C THR A 261 82.04 27.16 -3.15
N LEU A 262 81.25 28.08 -3.69
CA LEU A 262 81.65 28.94 -4.80
C LEU A 262 82.51 30.11 -4.30
N SER A 263 83.59 30.42 -5.02
CA SER A 263 84.47 31.58 -4.76
C SER A 263 84.72 32.44 -6.00
N GLY A 264 83.97 32.18 -7.08
CA GLY A 264 84.03 32.88 -8.35
C GLY A 264 82.96 32.36 -9.30
N ASP A 265 82.73 33.10 -10.38
CA ASP A 265 81.73 32.75 -11.39
C ASP A 265 82.17 31.55 -12.23
N ILE A 266 81.21 30.71 -12.63
CA ILE A 266 81.46 29.51 -13.43
C ILE A 266 80.62 29.58 -14.70
N ALA A 267 81.26 29.48 -15.85
CA ALA A 267 80.62 29.45 -17.15
C ALA A 267 81.01 28.19 -17.96
N ALA A 268 79.99 27.48 -18.43
CA ALA A 268 80.08 26.34 -19.32
C ALA A 268 79.28 26.56 -20.62
N SER A 269 79.70 25.90 -21.68
CA SER A 269 79.18 26.11 -23.05
C SER A 269 78.53 24.89 -23.70
N GLY A 270 78.53 23.74 -23.02
CA GLY A 270 77.96 22.48 -23.50
C GLY A 270 76.43 22.45 -23.51
N ALA A 271 75.89 21.43 -24.19
CA ALA A 271 74.46 21.18 -24.27
C ALA A 271 73.98 20.23 -23.15
N GLY A 272 72.71 20.35 -22.76
CA GLY A 272 72.15 19.55 -21.67
C GLY A 272 72.69 19.99 -20.31
N ASN A 273 73.29 19.08 -19.54
CA ASN A 273 73.83 19.37 -18.21
C ASN A 273 75.22 20.00 -18.33
N ALA A 274 75.29 21.30 -18.63
CA ALA A 274 76.56 22.00 -18.80
C ALA A 274 77.31 22.16 -17.46
N ILE A 275 76.58 22.29 -16.35
CA ILE A 275 77.14 22.30 -14.99
C ILE A 275 76.29 21.34 -14.14
N ALA A 276 76.93 20.41 -13.44
CA ALA A 276 76.28 19.52 -12.48
C ALA A 276 77.16 19.46 -11.22
N ILE A 277 76.74 20.13 -10.15
CA ILE A 277 77.48 20.20 -8.89
C ILE A 277 76.75 19.35 -7.86
N ALA A 278 77.39 18.31 -7.32
CA ALA A 278 76.89 17.58 -6.17
C ALA A 278 77.75 17.82 -4.93
N ALA A 279 77.13 18.43 -3.93
CA ALA A 279 77.61 18.45 -2.56
C ALA A 279 76.98 17.28 -1.78
N GLY A 280 77.81 16.50 -1.07
CA GLY A 280 77.35 15.50 -0.11
C GLY A 280 76.89 16.11 1.22
N LEU A 281 77.25 17.37 1.46
CA LEU A 281 76.70 18.24 2.50
C LEU A 281 76.07 19.47 1.82
N ASP A 282 76.23 20.67 2.38
CA ASP A 282 75.59 21.87 1.85
C ASP A 282 76.40 22.56 0.73
N PHE A 283 75.67 23.07 -0.26
CA PHE A 283 76.15 24.03 -1.25
C PHE A 283 76.07 25.48 -0.72
N THR A 284 77.13 26.26 -0.92
CA THR A 284 77.28 27.62 -0.40
C THR A 284 77.76 28.60 -1.47
N ASN A 285 76.97 29.64 -1.72
CA ASN A 285 77.26 30.72 -2.68
C ASN A 285 77.17 32.12 -2.06
N SER A 286 77.67 32.32 -0.84
CA SER A 286 77.56 33.62 -0.13
C SER A 286 78.23 34.81 -0.83
N GLY A 287 79.11 34.56 -1.81
CA GLY A 287 79.67 35.59 -2.69
C GLY A 287 78.72 36.09 -3.78
N SER A 288 77.53 35.49 -3.93
CA SER A 288 76.56 35.75 -4.99
C SER A 288 77.10 35.54 -6.41
N HIS A 289 77.88 34.46 -6.59
CA HIS A 289 78.48 34.09 -7.88
C HIS A 289 77.46 33.49 -8.85
N VAL A 290 77.75 33.64 -10.15
CA VAL A 290 76.85 33.22 -11.23
C VAL A 290 77.28 31.86 -11.79
N LEU A 291 76.31 30.95 -11.92
CA LEU A 291 76.42 29.73 -12.73
C LEU A 291 75.82 29.99 -14.12
N THR A 292 76.65 29.98 -15.16
CA THR A 292 76.26 30.29 -16.55
C THR A 292 76.35 29.04 -17.43
N ALA A 293 75.21 28.56 -17.93
CA ALA A 293 75.11 27.38 -18.79
C ALA A 293 74.64 27.79 -20.20
N ASN A 294 75.55 28.28 -21.05
CA ASN A 294 75.19 29.06 -22.25
C ASN A 294 74.30 28.30 -23.27
N ASN A 295 74.46 26.98 -23.40
CA ASN A 295 73.68 26.14 -24.33
C ASN A 295 72.93 25.01 -23.60
N GLY A 296 72.74 25.12 -22.28
CA GLY A 296 72.23 24.03 -21.44
C GLY A 296 71.62 24.52 -20.13
N ARG A 297 71.72 23.70 -19.09
CA ARG A 297 71.31 24.01 -17.72
C ARG A 297 72.44 23.77 -16.71
N TRP A 298 72.33 24.41 -15.55
CA TRP A 298 73.03 24.00 -14.33
C TRP A 298 72.11 23.21 -13.40
N LEU A 299 72.69 22.24 -12.70
CA LEU A 299 72.07 21.43 -11.66
C LEU A 299 72.94 21.48 -10.40
N VAL A 300 72.31 21.67 -9.25
CA VAL A 300 72.98 21.63 -7.94
C VAL A 300 72.28 20.63 -7.03
N TYR A 301 72.98 19.57 -6.64
CA TYR A 301 72.55 18.60 -5.63
C TYR A 301 73.11 19.02 -4.26
N SER A 302 72.26 19.00 -3.24
CA SER A 302 72.59 19.38 -1.87
C SER A 302 71.68 18.66 -0.87
N GLN A 303 71.94 18.79 0.44
CA GLN A 303 71.17 18.09 1.46
C GLN A 303 69.75 18.67 1.68
N SER A 304 69.61 19.99 1.84
CA SER A 304 68.31 20.62 2.18
C SER A 304 68.23 22.08 1.73
N PRO A 305 67.04 22.60 1.34
CA PRO A 305 66.84 24.04 1.10
C PRO A 305 67.12 24.90 2.33
N ALA A 306 66.96 24.34 3.54
CA ALA A 306 67.06 25.08 4.80
C ALA A 306 68.51 25.29 5.30
N SER A 307 69.50 24.66 4.66
CA SER A 307 70.91 24.69 5.07
C SER A 307 71.88 25.20 3.98
N ILE A 308 71.39 25.46 2.76
CA ILE A 308 72.20 26.05 1.68
C ILE A 308 72.18 27.57 1.66
N ASP A 309 73.18 28.15 1.00
CA ASP A 309 73.15 29.53 0.52
C ASP A 309 73.15 29.54 -1.01
N LYS A 310 72.05 30.00 -1.61
CA LYS A 310 71.90 30.09 -3.08
C LYS A 310 72.67 31.25 -3.70
N GLY A 311 73.04 32.29 -2.94
CA GLY A 311 73.69 33.49 -3.49
C GLY A 311 72.88 34.21 -4.57
N GLY A 312 71.55 34.14 -4.51
CA GLY A 312 70.67 34.70 -5.55
C GLY A 312 70.56 33.87 -6.84
N LEU A 313 71.13 32.66 -6.92
CA LEU A 313 70.91 31.73 -8.04
C LEU A 313 69.43 31.35 -8.14
N THR A 314 68.77 31.78 -9.22
CA THR A 314 67.36 31.49 -9.47
C THR A 314 67.19 30.14 -10.17
N SER A 315 66.39 29.26 -9.56
CA SER A 315 66.06 27.94 -10.10
C SER A 315 64.74 27.97 -10.88
N SER A 316 64.72 27.26 -12.01
CA SER A 316 63.51 27.01 -12.81
C SER A 316 62.65 25.91 -12.17
N PHE A 317 63.28 24.94 -11.49
CA PHE A 317 62.60 23.87 -10.74
C PHE A 317 63.39 23.49 -9.48
N ARG A 318 62.71 22.79 -8.57
CA ARG A 318 63.31 22.10 -7.40
C ARG A 318 62.78 20.67 -7.34
N HIS A 319 63.57 19.75 -6.82
CA HIS A 319 63.17 18.35 -6.61
C HIS A 319 63.65 17.86 -5.23
N TYR A 320 62.86 17.02 -4.56
CA TYR A 320 63.06 16.56 -3.18
C TYR A 320 63.22 15.04 -3.07
N ASP A 321 63.64 14.55 -1.90
CA ASP A 321 63.91 13.12 -1.63
C ASP A 321 64.88 12.48 -2.64
N SER A 322 65.83 13.27 -3.16
CA SER A 322 66.63 12.94 -4.34
C SER A 322 68.10 13.32 -4.21
N THR A 323 68.97 12.42 -4.69
CA THR A 323 70.44 12.55 -4.63
C THR A 323 71.04 12.35 -6.02
N LEU A 324 72.34 12.65 -6.20
CA LEU A 324 73.03 12.35 -7.47
C LEU A 324 72.92 10.86 -7.88
N GLY A 325 72.86 9.95 -6.90
CA GLY A 325 72.75 8.51 -7.13
C GLY A 325 71.34 8.01 -7.47
N SER A 326 70.29 8.67 -6.95
CA SER A 326 68.89 8.31 -7.26
C SER A 326 68.30 9.09 -8.43
N TYR A 327 68.75 10.33 -8.66
CA TYR A 327 68.25 11.23 -9.70
C TYR A 327 69.40 11.89 -10.48
N THR A 328 70.20 11.05 -11.16
CA THR A 328 71.35 11.45 -12.00
C THR A 328 71.04 12.60 -12.98
N PRO A 329 72.03 13.38 -13.45
CA PRO A 329 71.79 14.51 -14.36
C PRO A 329 71.08 14.12 -15.66
N ALA A 330 71.19 12.87 -16.10
CA ALA A 330 70.53 12.34 -17.28
C ALA A 330 69.06 11.94 -17.06
N SER A 331 68.66 11.63 -15.82
CA SER A 331 67.27 11.33 -15.45
C SER A 331 66.45 12.57 -15.09
N VAL A 332 67.11 13.72 -14.86
CA VAL A 332 66.44 15.01 -14.56
C VAL A 332 65.59 15.46 -15.76
N SER A 333 64.28 15.31 -15.60
CA SER A 333 63.25 15.51 -16.63
C SER A 333 62.76 16.96 -16.77
N GLU A 334 63.00 17.78 -15.74
CA GLU A 334 62.58 19.17 -15.66
C GLU A 334 63.40 20.10 -16.56
N SER A 335 62.79 21.18 -17.02
CA SER A 335 63.40 22.16 -17.89
C SER A 335 64.04 23.33 -17.13
N GLY A 336 65.11 23.89 -17.71
CA GLY A 336 65.87 24.99 -17.09
C GLY A 336 66.81 24.53 -15.97
N ASN A 337 67.18 25.46 -15.10
CA ASN A 337 68.14 25.25 -14.02
C ASN A 337 67.45 24.72 -12.76
N GLY A 338 68.14 23.96 -11.90
CA GLY A 338 67.49 23.42 -10.70
C GLY A 338 68.38 23.07 -9.52
N PHE A 339 67.76 23.10 -8.34
CA PHE A 339 68.28 22.50 -7.12
C PHE A 339 67.60 21.15 -6.87
N ILE A 340 68.36 20.16 -6.43
CA ILE A 340 67.88 18.81 -6.12
C ILE A 340 68.32 18.50 -4.68
N TYR A 341 67.37 18.16 -3.82
CA TYR A 341 67.57 18.07 -2.38
C TYR A 341 67.39 16.64 -1.88
N ALA A 342 68.35 16.16 -1.08
CA ALA A 342 68.29 14.84 -0.45
C ALA A 342 67.16 14.74 0.60
N ALA A 343 66.79 15.85 1.23
CA ALA A 343 65.66 15.90 2.16
C ALA A 343 64.30 15.79 1.43
N ALA A 344 63.41 14.96 1.96
CA ALA A 344 62.04 14.86 1.48
C ALA A 344 61.18 16.07 1.93
N GLY A 345 60.51 16.73 0.99
CA GLY A 345 59.50 17.74 1.29
C GLY A 345 58.22 17.09 1.83
N THR A 346 57.53 17.72 2.79
CA THR A 346 56.26 17.23 3.33
C THR A 346 55.24 18.37 3.45
N LEU A 347 54.09 18.22 2.79
CA LEU A 347 52.99 19.19 2.85
C LEU A 347 51.84 18.68 3.72
N THR A 348 51.34 19.56 4.57
CA THR A 348 50.12 19.35 5.36
C THR A 348 48.91 19.73 4.52
N VAL A 349 47.91 18.83 4.45
CA VAL A 349 46.68 19.01 3.68
C VAL A 349 45.51 19.30 4.62
N ASP A 350 45.17 20.58 4.77
CA ASP A 350 44.01 21.03 5.55
C ASP A 350 42.75 21.01 4.67
N THR A 351 41.66 20.39 5.15
CA THR A 351 40.41 20.25 4.38
C THR A 351 39.48 21.45 4.62
N THR A 352 38.94 22.02 3.55
CA THR A 352 38.13 23.25 3.59
C THR A 352 36.84 23.12 2.78
N ALA A 353 35.92 24.07 2.95
CA ALA A 353 34.69 24.18 2.18
C ALA A 353 34.47 25.61 1.68
N THR A 354 34.00 25.72 0.45
CA THR A 354 33.48 26.96 -0.14
C THR A 354 31.95 26.87 -0.16
N GLY A 355 31.29 27.60 0.74
CA GLY A 355 29.84 27.53 0.96
C GLY A 355 29.50 27.19 2.42
N ALA A 356 28.30 26.68 2.66
CA ALA A 356 27.88 26.25 3.99
C ALA A 356 28.41 24.83 4.29
N ALA A 357 29.13 24.65 5.41
CA ALA A 357 29.59 23.35 5.89
C ALA A 357 28.45 22.45 6.45
N SER A 358 27.23 22.62 5.94
CA SER A 358 26.06 21.85 6.33
C SER A 358 24.98 21.85 5.24
N HIS A 359 24.12 20.83 5.27
CA HIS A 359 22.85 20.78 4.53
C HIS A 359 21.79 20.02 5.32
N VAL A 360 20.53 20.18 4.94
CA VAL A 360 19.40 19.44 5.52
C VAL A 360 19.28 18.08 4.84
N TYR A 361 19.05 17.02 5.62
CA TYR A 361 18.86 15.66 5.11
C TYR A 361 17.94 15.60 3.88
N GLY A 362 18.35 14.86 2.84
CA GLY A 362 17.59 14.75 1.60
C GLY A 362 17.78 15.89 0.58
N ASP A 363 18.40 17.01 0.96
CA ASP A 363 18.77 18.08 0.04
C ASP A 363 20.21 17.89 -0.47
N ALA A 364 20.54 18.48 -1.63
CA ALA A 364 21.89 18.40 -2.18
C ALA A 364 22.89 19.25 -1.37
N PRO A 365 24.14 18.79 -1.15
CA PRO A 365 25.17 19.60 -0.50
C PRO A 365 25.42 20.92 -1.24
N THR A 366 25.41 22.04 -0.52
CA THR A 366 25.59 23.39 -1.08
C THR A 366 27.02 23.91 -1.02
N ALA A 367 27.94 23.17 -0.41
CA ALA A 367 29.37 23.48 -0.40
C ALA A 367 30.14 22.66 -1.43
N SER A 368 31.09 23.33 -2.11
CA SER A 368 32.19 22.63 -2.74
C SER A 368 33.27 22.36 -1.69
N LEU A 369 33.72 21.11 -1.57
CA LEU A 369 34.91 20.79 -0.79
C LEU A 369 36.18 21.24 -1.53
N GLY A 370 37.21 21.54 -0.76
CA GLY A 370 38.54 21.93 -1.22
C GLY A 370 39.60 21.59 -0.17
N TYR A 371 40.83 22.02 -0.43
CA TYR A 371 41.93 21.88 0.52
C TYR A 371 42.92 23.04 0.39
N THR A 372 43.71 23.26 1.43
CA THR A 372 44.85 24.16 1.43
C THR A 372 46.13 23.38 1.79
N LEU A 373 47.24 23.76 1.17
CA LEU A 373 48.56 23.15 1.39
C LEU A 373 49.43 24.09 2.21
N THR A 374 50.07 23.56 3.26
CA THR A 374 51.05 24.29 4.09
C THR A 374 52.31 23.44 4.30
N GLY A 375 53.44 24.06 4.65
CA GLY A 375 54.71 23.36 4.87
C GLY A 375 55.65 23.25 3.67
N PHE A 376 55.55 24.16 2.68
CA PHE A 376 56.51 24.24 1.57
C PHE A 376 57.95 24.38 2.12
N ALA A 377 58.86 23.55 1.61
CA ALA A 377 60.22 23.37 2.13
C ALA A 377 61.20 24.46 1.68
N ASP A 378 60.87 25.20 0.62
CA ASP A 378 61.67 26.28 0.04
C ASP A 378 60.75 27.49 -0.21
N ALA A 379 61.26 28.71 -0.02
CA ALA A 379 60.48 29.94 -0.08
C ALA A 379 59.97 30.27 -1.51
N GLU A 380 60.55 29.63 -2.53
CA GLU A 380 60.14 29.74 -3.93
C GLU A 380 59.00 28.76 -4.31
N ASP A 381 58.65 27.80 -3.45
CA ASP A 381 57.63 26.78 -3.74
C ASP A 381 56.20 27.24 -3.47
N ASN A 382 55.30 26.79 -4.33
CA ASN A 382 53.86 26.94 -4.21
C ASN A 382 53.15 25.84 -5.03
N ALA A 383 51.85 25.64 -4.81
CA ALA A 383 51.07 24.59 -5.47
C ALA A 383 51.11 24.63 -7.01
N GLY A 384 51.42 25.78 -7.63
CA GLY A 384 51.52 25.94 -9.08
C GLY A 384 52.85 25.51 -9.69
N ASN A 385 53.97 25.51 -8.95
CA ASN A 385 55.29 25.15 -9.50
C ASN A 385 55.83 23.79 -9.01
N ILE A 386 55.25 23.18 -7.98
CA ILE A 386 55.60 21.82 -7.52
C ILE A 386 54.76 20.69 -8.17
N GLY A 387 53.95 21.04 -9.17
CA GLY A 387 53.19 20.08 -10.00
C GLY A 387 52.26 19.17 -9.20
N ILE A 388 51.32 19.74 -8.45
CA ILE A 388 50.29 18.98 -7.72
C ILE A 388 49.35 18.26 -8.70
N ALA A 389 49.15 16.96 -8.50
CA ALA A 389 48.26 16.12 -9.30
C ALA A 389 47.49 15.11 -8.43
N GLY A 390 46.40 14.58 -8.99
CA GLY A 390 45.50 13.63 -8.31
C GLY A 390 44.25 14.28 -7.72
N SER A 391 43.55 13.54 -6.86
CA SER A 391 42.30 13.95 -6.22
C SER A 391 42.32 13.52 -4.74
N PRO A 392 42.04 14.42 -3.78
CA PRO A 392 42.12 14.08 -2.36
C PRO A 392 41.04 13.07 -1.98
N SER A 393 41.46 12.02 -1.27
CA SER A 393 40.60 11.00 -0.66
C SER A 393 40.52 11.25 0.85
N PHE A 394 39.32 11.11 1.40
CA PHE A 394 39.01 11.44 2.79
C PHE A 394 38.80 10.18 3.65
N ASN A 395 38.98 10.33 4.95
CA ASN A 395 38.77 9.31 5.98
C ASN A 395 37.31 8.79 6.08
N THR A 396 36.34 9.54 5.58
CA THR A 396 34.92 9.17 5.52
C THR A 396 34.33 9.57 4.15
N PRO A 397 33.28 8.88 3.65
CA PRO A 397 32.61 9.28 2.42
C PRO A 397 32.05 10.69 2.51
N ILE A 398 32.17 11.47 1.43
CA ILE A 398 31.63 12.83 1.34
C ILE A 398 30.10 12.77 1.50
N PRO A 399 29.52 13.55 2.45
CA PRO A 399 28.07 13.60 2.64
C PRO A 399 27.33 14.03 1.37
N ASN A 400 26.23 13.34 1.09
CA ASN A 400 25.32 13.60 -0.02
C ASN A 400 23.87 13.54 0.47
N SER A 401 22.89 13.78 -0.40
CA SER A 401 21.46 13.83 -0.02
C SER A 401 20.92 12.54 0.60
N GLY A 402 21.60 11.40 0.43
CA GLY A 402 21.28 10.12 1.08
C GLY A 402 21.97 9.88 2.43
N SER A 403 22.95 10.70 2.83
CA SER A 403 23.69 10.55 4.09
C SER A 403 22.83 10.90 5.30
N ASP A 404 22.90 10.10 6.36
CA ASP A 404 22.15 10.32 7.61
C ASP A 404 22.48 11.66 8.29
N ALA A 405 21.59 12.12 9.18
CA ALA A 405 21.82 13.32 9.98
C ALA A 405 22.92 13.08 11.03
N GLY A 406 23.92 13.96 11.09
CA GLY A 406 25.10 13.79 11.94
C GLY A 406 26.25 14.76 11.64
N SER A 407 27.40 14.50 12.28
CA SER A 407 28.63 15.26 12.09
C SER A 407 29.70 14.38 11.43
N TYR A 408 30.20 14.81 10.28
CA TYR A 408 31.20 14.11 9.47
C TYR A 408 32.52 14.87 9.51
N ASN A 409 33.55 14.33 10.17
CA ASN A 409 34.89 14.91 10.15
C ASN A 409 35.64 14.45 8.89
N LEU A 410 35.70 15.30 7.87
CA LEU A 410 36.36 15.06 6.60
C LEU A 410 37.83 15.48 6.68
N ALA A 411 38.72 14.51 6.88
CA ALA A 411 40.17 14.70 6.92
C ALA A 411 40.84 13.98 5.75
N TYR A 412 41.88 14.60 5.17
CA TYR A 412 42.69 14.02 4.10
C TYR A 412 43.37 12.71 4.55
N VAL A 413 43.50 11.76 3.62
CA VAL A 413 44.23 10.49 3.83
C VAL A 413 45.25 10.23 2.72
N THR A 414 44.86 10.36 1.46
CA THR A 414 45.72 10.02 0.31
C THR A 414 45.17 10.60 -1.00
N GLY A 415 45.83 10.35 -2.13
CA GLY A 415 45.34 10.66 -3.48
C GLY A 415 45.90 11.93 -4.12
N LEU A 416 46.74 12.69 -3.40
CA LEU A 416 47.57 13.75 -3.99
C LEU A 416 48.99 13.26 -4.25
N SER A 417 49.63 13.83 -5.27
CA SER A 417 51.02 13.59 -5.67
C SER A 417 51.66 14.90 -6.16
N SER A 418 52.99 14.97 -6.18
CA SER A 418 53.76 16.12 -6.65
C SER A 418 54.87 15.63 -7.58
N SER A 419 55.06 16.31 -8.73
CA SER A 419 56.17 16.00 -9.63
C SER A 419 57.55 16.41 -9.09
N ALA A 420 57.59 17.22 -8.02
CA ALA A 420 58.81 17.67 -7.36
C ALA A 420 59.24 16.78 -6.17
N GLY A 421 58.56 15.65 -5.90
CA GLY A 421 58.94 14.74 -4.82
C GLY A 421 58.41 15.12 -3.42
N TYR A 422 57.35 15.93 -3.33
CA TYR A 422 56.68 16.19 -2.04
C TYR A 422 55.81 15.02 -1.58
N ASN A 423 55.96 14.66 -0.30
CA ASN A 423 55.03 13.82 0.44
C ASN A 423 53.86 14.65 1.01
N PHE A 424 52.73 13.99 1.30
CA PHE A 424 51.51 14.64 1.82
C PHE A 424 51.06 14.00 3.14
N THR A 425 50.72 14.82 4.13
CA THR A 425 50.19 14.38 5.43
C THR A 425 48.85 15.04 5.75
N ALA A 426 48.06 14.41 6.61
CA ALA A 426 46.76 14.91 7.04
C ALA A 426 46.91 16.14 7.94
N GLY A 427 46.27 17.24 7.56
CA GLY A 427 46.11 18.43 8.39
C GLY A 427 44.81 18.41 9.21
N THR A 428 44.27 19.60 9.44
CA THR A 428 42.95 19.77 10.04
C THR A 428 41.85 19.26 9.13
N GLY A 429 40.89 18.53 9.72
CA GLY A 429 39.71 18.03 9.03
C GLY A 429 38.55 19.03 9.10
N LEU A 430 37.73 19.07 8.04
CA LEU A 430 36.50 19.85 8.03
C LEU A 430 35.40 19.08 8.78
N LEU A 431 34.84 19.67 9.83
CA LEU A 431 33.60 19.17 10.42
C LEU A 431 32.41 19.63 9.57
N TYR A 432 31.77 18.68 8.90
CA TYR A 432 30.61 18.91 8.03
C TYR A 432 29.34 18.33 8.68
N ASN A 433 28.24 19.10 8.72
CA ASN A 433 27.03 18.72 9.45
C ASN A 433 25.81 18.49 8.56
N VAL A 434 25.26 17.27 8.58
CA VAL A 434 23.94 17.00 8.00
C VAL A 434 22.89 17.20 9.10
N THR A 435 21.98 18.14 8.91
CA THR A 435 20.90 18.43 9.89
C THR A 435 19.62 17.68 9.54
N GLN A 436 18.77 17.44 10.54
CA GLN A 436 17.51 16.71 10.35
C GLN A 436 16.54 17.47 9.42
N ALA A 437 15.82 16.73 8.58
CA ALA A 437 14.71 17.27 7.79
C ALA A 437 13.44 17.42 8.62
N ALA A 438 12.58 18.41 8.30
CA ALA A 438 11.27 18.51 8.92
C ALA A 438 10.33 17.43 8.37
N LEU A 439 9.62 16.72 9.26
CA LEU A 439 8.59 15.74 8.93
C LEU A 439 7.33 16.05 9.74
N THR A 440 6.18 16.19 9.08
CA THR A 440 4.89 16.30 9.74
C THR A 440 4.11 15.01 9.56
N VAL A 441 3.59 14.46 10.65
CA VAL A 441 2.76 13.25 10.70
C VAL A 441 1.40 13.64 11.28
N THR A 442 0.34 13.45 10.50
CA THR A 442 -1.02 13.88 10.85
C THR A 442 -1.93 12.66 10.92
N ALA A 443 -2.66 12.48 12.02
CA ALA A 443 -3.68 11.44 12.12
C ALA A 443 -4.90 11.73 11.20
N ASN A 444 -5.59 10.68 10.76
CA ASN A 444 -6.81 10.78 9.96
C ASN A 444 -8.05 10.73 10.85
N ASP A 445 -9.03 11.61 10.59
CA ASP A 445 -10.28 11.62 11.34
C ASP A 445 -10.99 10.26 11.24
N GLN A 446 -11.37 9.70 12.38
CA GLN A 446 -12.04 8.41 12.49
C GLN A 446 -13.50 8.57 12.93
N SER A 447 -14.31 7.55 12.67
CA SER A 447 -15.66 7.46 13.20
C SER A 447 -15.98 6.06 13.68
N LYS A 448 -16.82 5.96 14.70
CA LYS A 448 -17.39 4.70 15.17
C LYS A 448 -18.84 4.89 15.59
N VAL A 449 -19.51 3.78 15.88
CA VAL A 449 -20.84 3.76 16.51
C VAL A 449 -20.69 3.60 18.03
N TYR A 450 -21.58 4.21 18.80
CA TYR A 450 -21.62 4.03 20.26
C TYR A 450 -21.68 2.54 20.64
N GLY A 451 -21.06 2.13 21.74
CA GLY A 451 -21.05 0.74 22.20
C GLY A 451 -20.07 -0.19 21.47
N ASP A 452 -19.51 0.20 20.32
CA ASP A 452 -18.43 -0.57 19.68
C ASP A 452 -17.07 -0.06 20.18
N ALA A 453 -16.10 -0.95 20.32
CA ALA A 453 -14.70 -0.58 20.54
C ALA A 453 -14.04 -0.25 19.19
N LEU A 454 -13.24 0.81 19.15
CA LEU A 454 -12.31 1.06 18.04
C LEU A 454 -10.89 0.72 18.52
N SER A 455 -10.10 0.10 17.65
CA SER A 455 -8.67 -0.13 17.84
C SER A 455 -7.95 0.38 16.60
N PHE A 456 -6.96 1.25 16.78
CA PHE A 456 -6.11 1.71 15.67
C PHE A 456 -5.17 0.58 15.22
N ALA A 457 -4.97 0.46 13.91
CA ALA A 457 -3.89 -0.33 13.33
C ALA A 457 -2.54 0.45 13.33
N GLY A 458 -2.60 1.76 13.55
CA GLY A 458 -1.46 2.67 13.43
C GLY A 458 -1.13 3.04 11.98
N THR A 459 -2.07 2.81 11.06
CA THR A 459 -1.99 3.18 9.64
C THR A 459 -2.93 4.32 9.27
N GLU A 460 -3.72 4.80 10.23
CA GLU A 460 -4.73 5.85 10.09
C GLU A 460 -4.10 7.25 10.16
N PHE A 461 -3.09 7.51 9.33
CA PHE A 461 -2.35 8.77 9.28
C PHE A 461 -1.94 9.13 7.83
N PHE A 462 -1.38 10.32 7.65
CA PHE A 462 -0.55 10.68 6.49
C PHE A 462 0.70 11.45 6.92
N ALA A 463 1.73 11.48 6.07
CA ALA A 463 3.03 12.07 6.37
C ALA A 463 3.51 12.99 5.24
N VAL A 464 4.07 14.15 5.60
CA VAL A 464 4.52 15.21 4.66
C VAL A 464 5.92 15.68 5.05
N GLY A 465 6.83 15.79 4.07
CA GLY A 465 8.23 16.17 4.28
C GLY A 465 9.24 15.02 4.12
N LEU A 466 8.77 13.79 3.90
CA LEU A 466 9.61 12.63 3.59
C LEU A 466 10.51 12.88 2.36
N LYS A 467 11.79 12.60 2.52
CA LYS A 467 12.85 12.77 1.51
C LYS A 467 13.21 11.43 0.87
N ASN A 468 13.93 11.46 -0.26
CA ASN A 468 14.53 10.28 -0.91
C ASN A 468 13.53 9.14 -1.22
N GLY A 469 12.24 9.45 -1.41
CA GLY A 469 11.19 8.47 -1.68
C GLY A 469 10.82 7.55 -0.50
N GLN A 470 11.23 7.91 0.73
CA GLN A 470 10.99 7.08 1.92
C GLN A 470 9.52 7.05 2.36
N THR A 471 9.15 6.00 3.10
CA THR A 471 7.82 5.84 3.71
C THR A 471 7.90 5.67 5.24
N VAL A 472 6.85 6.12 5.94
CA VAL A 472 6.54 5.72 7.33
C VAL A 472 5.60 4.52 7.25
N GLY A 473 5.82 3.48 8.06
CA GLY A 473 5.00 2.26 8.06
C GLY A 473 3.90 2.22 9.11
N ASN A 474 4.12 2.88 10.26
CA ASN A 474 3.21 2.86 11.40
C ASN A 474 3.36 4.12 12.26
N VAL A 475 2.30 4.50 12.97
CA VAL A 475 2.26 5.60 13.95
C VAL A 475 1.49 5.13 15.17
N THR A 476 1.97 5.44 16.37
CA THR A 476 1.22 5.18 17.60
C THR A 476 0.10 6.22 17.74
N LEU A 477 -1.14 5.76 17.52
CA LEU A 477 -2.37 6.54 17.66
C LEU A 477 -3.10 6.13 18.93
N ALA A 478 -3.67 7.10 19.66
CA ALA A 478 -4.48 6.83 20.85
C ALA A 478 -5.65 7.83 20.99
N SER A 479 -6.78 7.39 21.54
CA SER A 479 -7.94 8.24 21.80
C SER A 479 -8.79 7.76 22.98
N SER A 480 -9.27 8.69 23.80
CA SER A 480 -10.29 8.38 24.82
C SER A 480 -11.63 7.90 24.22
N GLY A 481 -11.83 8.11 22.91
CA GLY A 481 -13.00 7.62 22.17
C GLY A 481 -12.92 6.14 21.77
N GLU A 482 -11.78 5.46 21.94
CA GLU A 482 -11.63 4.03 21.59
C GLU A 482 -12.66 3.15 22.33
N SER A 483 -12.79 3.36 23.64
CA SER A 483 -13.63 2.57 24.55
C SER A 483 -15.09 2.49 24.12
N ALA A 484 -15.70 1.30 24.15
CA ALA A 484 -17.12 1.06 23.91
C ALA A 484 -18.06 1.93 24.79
N LEU A 485 -17.55 2.42 25.94
CA LEU A 485 -18.29 3.28 26.87
C LEU A 485 -18.28 4.78 26.49
N ALA A 486 -17.42 5.20 25.55
CA ALA A 486 -17.25 6.59 25.14
C ALA A 486 -18.56 7.18 24.58
N SER A 487 -19.10 8.20 25.25
CA SER A 487 -20.42 8.79 24.95
C SER A 487 -20.40 9.68 23.72
N VAL A 488 -21.50 9.68 22.96
CA VAL A 488 -21.75 10.64 21.88
C VAL A 488 -21.71 12.08 22.40
N GLY A 489 -22.19 12.31 23.63
CA GLY A 489 -22.13 13.61 24.30
C GLY A 489 -20.71 14.10 24.66
N SER A 490 -19.68 13.26 24.44
CA SER A 490 -18.26 13.59 24.58
C SER A 490 -17.53 13.70 23.22
N SER A 491 -18.25 13.52 22.11
CA SER A 491 -17.69 13.52 20.76
C SER A 491 -17.54 14.96 20.20
N PRO A 492 -16.48 15.25 19.42
CA PRO A 492 -15.38 14.37 19.03
C PRO A 492 -14.32 14.21 20.14
N HIS A 493 -13.76 13.01 20.23
CA HIS A 493 -12.59 12.73 21.04
C HIS A 493 -11.31 13.04 20.25
N VAL A 494 -10.25 13.52 20.92
CA VAL A 494 -8.95 13.73 20.25
C VAL A 494 -8.28 12.38 19.98
N ILE A 495 -7.73 12.23 18.77
CA ILE A 495 -6.77 11.17 18.39
C ILE A 495 -5.38 11.79 18.48
N THR A 496 -4.57 11.37 19.45
CA THR A 496 -3.20 11.83 19.60
C THR A 496 -2.24 11.00 18.75
N ALA A 497 -1.36 11.66 18.00
CA ALA A 497 -0.36 11.00 17.15
C ALA A 497 1.04 11.04 17.78
N SER A 498 1.76 9.92 17.73
CA SER A 498 3.09 9.80 18.31
C SER A 498 3.91 8.65 17.70
N ALA A 499 5.22 8.62 17.98
CA ALA A 499 6.12 7.49 17.68
C ALA A 499 5.93 6.86 16.28
N ALA A 500 6.15 7.65 15.23
CA ALA A 500 6.24 7.17 13.86
C ALA A 500 7.41 6.17 13.72
N THR A 501 7.13 5.00 13.14
CA THR A 501 8.08 3.88 13.01
C THR A 501 7.79 3.06 11.74
N GLY A 502 8.66 2.10 11.42
CA GLY A 502 8.49 1.20 10.27
C GLY A 502 8.54 1.91 8.90
N GLY A 503 8.28 1.15 7.84
CA GLY A 503 8.49 1.63 6.47
C GLY A 503 9.99 1.66 6.14
N SER A 504 10.44 2.68 5.41
CA SER A 504 11.84 2.80 4.96
C SER A 504 12.56 4.04 5.49
N PHE A 505 11.92 4.87 6.31
CA PHE A 505 12.54 6.06 6.88
C PHE A 505 13.33 5.75 8.17
N ASN A 506 14.42 6.48 8.40
CA ASN A 506 15.15 6.48 9.67
C ASN A 506 14.71 7.68 10.52
N PRO A 507 14.06 7.50 11.69
CA PRO A 507 13.63 8.61 12.55
C PRO A 507 14.76 9.54 12.97
N ALA A 508 16.01 9.07 13.06
CA ALA A 508 17.16 9.90 13.43
C ALA A 508 17.44 11.03 12.40
N ASN A 509 16.97 10.88 11.16
CA ASN A 509 17.17 11.85 10.08
C ASN A 509 16.11 12.97 10.05
N TYR A 510 15.09 12.90 10.92
CA TYR A 510 13.95 13.80 10.87
C TYR A 510 13.62 14.45 12.22
N SER A 511 13.28 15.73 12.18
CA SER A 511 12.61 16.43 13.28
C SER A 511 11.11 16.27 13.07
N VAL A 512 10.51 15.34 13.83
CA VAL A 512 9.12 14.89 13.59
C VAL A 512 8.13 15.70 14.43
N THR A 513 7.23 16.40 13.75
CA THR A 513 6.06 17.08 14.33
C THR A 513 4.83 16.18 14.15
N TYR A 514 4.07 15.98 15.21
CA TYR A 514 2.81 15.24 15.17
C TYR A 514 1.62 16.21 15.20
N VAL A 515 0.55 15.86 14.49
CA VAL A 515 -0.70 16.63 14.43
C VAL A 515 -1.87 15.71 14.74
N ASP A 516 -2.59 16.08 15.80
CA ASP A 516 -3.74 15.35 16.33
C ASP A 516 -5.01 15.54 15.47
N SER A 517 -5.98 14.65 15.63
CA SER A 517 -7.18 14.51 14.78
C SER A 517 -8.44 14.17 15.62
N ALA A 518 -9.59 13.95 15.00
CA ALA A 518 -10.88 13.73 15.65
C ALA A 518 -11.44 12.31 15.47
N LEU A 519 -11.81 11.66 16.57
CA LEU A 519 -12.62 10.45 16.61
C LEU A 519 -14.07 10.81 16.95
N THR A 520 -14.95 10.68 15.96
CA THR A 520 -16.39 10.94 16.12
C THR A 520 -17.13 9.68 16.57
N VAL A 521 -17.88 9.77 17.67
CA VAL A 521 -18.78 8.70 18.12
C VAL A 521 -20.20 9.03 17.68
N THR A 522 -20.79 8.16 16.86
CA THR A 522 -22.15 8.33 16.32
C THR A 522 -23.19 7.55 17.15
N PRO A 523 -24.44 8.05 17.30
CA PRO A 523 -25.44 7.38 18.13
C PRO A 523 -25.87 6.02 17.57
N ARG A 524 -25.80 4.96 18.38
CA ARG A 524 -26.15 3.61 17.93
C ARG A 524 -27.63 3.51 17.52
N PRO A 525 -27.95 3.01 16.31
CA PRO A 525 -29.35 2.83 15.89
C PRO A 525 -30.01 1.69 16.69
N LEU A 526 -31.05 2.03 17.44
CA LEU A 526 -31.97 1.12 18.09
C LEU A 526 -33.23 0.96 17.26
N THR A 527 -33.82 -0.23 17.25
CA THR A 527 -35.22 -0.43 16.86
C THR A 527 -36.07 -0.71 18.08
N VAL A 528 -37.24 -0.08 18.16
CA VAL A 528 -38.23 -0.32 19.20
C VAL A 528 -39.35 -1.22 18.69
N SER A 529 -39.70 -2.24 19.48
CA SER A 529 -40.94 -2.99 19.33
C SER A 529 -41.79 -2.85 20.59
N PHE A 530 -43.11 -2.74 20.40
CA PHE A 530 -44.07 -2.65 21.49
C PHE A 530 -44.82 -3.98 21.65
N THR A 531 -45.17 -4.35 22.88
CA THR A 531 -46.08 -5.46 23.14
C THR A 531 -47.44 -5.17 22.49
N PRO A 532 -48.02 -6.11 21.73
CA PRO A 532 -49.36 -5.97 21.17
C PRO A 532 -50.40 -5.57 22.24
N PRO A 533 -51.05 -4.41 22.12
CA PRO A 533 -52.10 -4.02 23.06
C PRO A 533 -53.36 -4.85 22.79
N SER A 534 -54.16 -5.05 23.83
CA SER A 534 -55.46 -5.68 23.75
C SER A 534 -56.48 -4.92 24.61
N LYS A 535 -57.74 -4.90 24.17
CA LYS A 535 -58.87 -4.42 24.98
C LYS A 535 -60.20 -5.03 24.52
N THR A 536 -61.21 -4.99 25.37
CA THR A 536 -62.62 -5.12 24.96
C THR A 536 -63.08 -3.85 24.24
N TYR A 537 -64.06 -3.98 23.33
CA TYR A 537 -64.67 -2.85 22.65
C TYR A 537 -65.26 -1.83 23.63
N ASP A 538 -64.83 -0.57 23.50
CA ASP A 538 -65.12 0.56 24.39
C ASP A 538 -65.59 1.82 23.61
N GLY A 539 -65.83 1.68 22.31
CA GLY A 539 -66.15 2.78 21.38
C GLY A 539 -64.96 3.64 20.93
N ASN A 540 -63.76 3.48 21.47
CA ASN A 540 -62.60 4.34 21.22
C ASN A 540 -61.52 3.69 20.36
N ALA A 541 -60.77 4.49 19.60
CA ALA A 541 -59.57 4.05 18.88
C ALA A 541 -58.28 4.08 19.74
N THR A 542 -58.37 4.47 21.01
CA THR A 542 -57.20 4.53 21.92
C THR A 542 -56.61 3.14 22.20
N ALA A 543 -55.29 3.05 22.17
CA ALA A 543 -54.53 1.88 22.59
C ALA A 543 -53.61 2.24 23.76
N THR A 544 -53.55 1.39 24.79
CA THR A 544 -52.55 1.53 25.85
C THR A 544 -51.18 1.17 25.29
N VAL A 545 -50.17 2.01 25.49
CA VAL A 545 -48.78 1.62 25.20
C VAL A 545 -48.39 0.52 26.19
N GLY A 546 -48.17 -0.69 25.68
CA GLY A 546 -47.74 -1.85 26.47
C GLY A 546 -46.27 -1.77 26.87
N GLY A 547 -45.69 -2.94 27.20
CA GLY A 547 -44.23 -3.06 27.31
C GLY A 547 -43.54 -2.69 25.99
N TYR A 548 -42.26 -2.35 26.08
CA TYR A 548 -41.41 -2.14 24.91
C TYR A 548 -40.12 -2.96 25.04
N ALA A 549 -39.54 -3.31 23.91
CA ALA A 549 -38.19 -3.84 23.79
C ALA A 549 -37.39 -2.93 22.86
N LEU A 550 -36.16 -2.61 23.26
CA LEU A 550 -35.17 -1.92 22.43
C LEU A 550 -34.12 -2.94 21.99
N ASN A 551 -34.01 -3.16 20.68
CA ASN A 551 -33.01 -4.06 20.11
C ASN A 551 -31.75 -3.26 19.75
N ASN A 552 -30.59 -3.93 19.78
CA ASN A 552 -29.26 -3.32 19.60
C ASN A 552 -28.85 -2.36 20.74
N LEU A 553 -29.34 -2.55 21.96
CA LEU A 553 -28.74 -1.91 23.15
C LEU A 553 -27.30 -2.40 23.36
N ALA A 554 -26.41 -1.49 23.76
CA ALA A 554 -25.03 -1.79 24.12
C ALA A 554 -24.80 -1.58 25.63
N ASN A 555 -23.63 -1.96 26.13
CA ASN A 555 -23.10 -1.62 27.47
C ASN A 555 -23.97 -1.99 28.69
N GLY A 556 -25.10 -2.68 28.52
CA GLY A 556 -26.11 -2.89 29.56
C GLY A 556 -27.02 -1.68 29.81
N ASP A 557 -27.05 -0.70 28.89
CA ASP A 557 -27.88 0.50 29.02
C ASP A 557 -29.37 0.20 28.96
N LEU A 558 -30.16 0.93 29.76
CA LEU A 558 -31.61 0.82 29.82
C LEU A 558 -32.28 2.21 29.67
N PRO A 559 -32.21 2.85 28.48
CA PRO A 559 -32.95 4.08 28.22
C PRO A 559 -34.46 3.80 28.17
N GLY A 560 -35.26 4.70 28.74
CA GLY A 560 -36.71 4.57 28.75
C GLY A 560 -37.34 4.97 27.42
N VAL A 561 -38.40 4.28 26.97
CA VAL A 561 -39.21 4.70 25.83
C VAL A 561 -40.47 5.42 26.32
N VAL A 562 -40.77 6.57 25.74
CA VAL A 562 -42.11 7.19 25.77
C VAL A 562 -42.75 7.11 24.39
N ALA A 563 -44.07 6.93 24.35
CA ALA A 563 -44.87 6.91 23.12
C ALA A 563 -46.35 7.15 23.44
N THR A 564 -47.17 7.31 22.40
CA THR A 564 -48.64 7.22 22.40
C THR A 564 -49.08 6.20 21.36
N ALA A 565 -50.26 5.59 21.51
CA ALA A 565 -50.73 4.54 20.60
C ALA A 565 -52.23 4.67 20.26
N LEU A 566 -52.58 4.42 18.99
CA LEU A 566 -53.94 4.42 18.46
C LEU A 566 -54.14 3.20 17.55
N TYR A 567 -55.26 2.50 17.67
CA TYR A 567 -55.73 1.55 16.67
C TYR A 567 -56.17 2.28 15.38
N ASP A 568 -56.06 1.61 14.23
CA ASP A 568 -56.58 2.08 12.94
C ASP A 568 -58.05 2.51 12.97
N SER A 569 -58.84 1.91 13.85
CA SER A 569 -60.28 2.09 14.00
C SER A 569 -60.74 1.51 15.34
N ARG A 570 -61.88 2.00 15.85
CA ARG A 570 -62.45 1.59 17.15
C ARG A 570 -63.01 0.15 17.18
N HIS A 571 -63.30 -0.44 16.02
CA HIS A 571 -64.06 -1.69 15.91
C HIS A 571 -63.27 -2.92 16.37
N VAL A 572 -63.99 -3.99 16.71
CA VAL A 572 -63.45 -5.33 17.00
C VAL A 572 -62.59 -5.84 15.84
N GLY A 573 -61.55 -6.59 16.18
CA GLY A 573 -60.66 -7.22 15.22
C GLY A 573 -59.44 -7.86 15.87
N ALA A 574 -58.99 -8.96 15.28
CA ALA A 574 -57.66 -9.48 15.51
C ALA A 574 -56.64 -8.75 14.62
N ALA A 575 -55.37 -8.70 15.07
CA ALA A 575 -54.24 -8.15 14.32
C ALA A 575 -54.40 -6.70 13.79
N LYS A 576 -55.21 -5.88 14.47
CA LYS A 576 -55.45 -4.46 14.16
C LYS A 576 -54.16 -3.68 14.05
N THR A 577 -54.03 -2.77 13.10
CA THR A 577 -52.85 -1.88 13.02
C THR A 577 -52.89 -0.91 14.20
N VAL A 578 -51.76 -0.78 14.89
CA VAL A 578 -51.58 0.18 15.99
C VAL A 578 -50.53 1.19 15.57
N SER A 579 -50.93 2.44 15.36
CA SER A 579 -50.04 3.55 15.05
C SER A 579 -49.45 4.11 16.35
N TYR A 580 -48.13 4.14 16.44
CA TYR A 580 -47.39 4.69 17.57
C TYR A 580 -46.80 6.07 17.21
N SER A 581 -47.01 7.07 18.06
CA SER A 581 -46.59 8.46 17.79
C SER A 581 -45.94 9.12 19.01
N GLY A 582 -45.15 10.18 18.78
CA GLY A 582 -44.39 10.84 19.85
C GLY A 582 -43.32 9.94 20.49
N ILE A 583 -42.77 9.00 19.71
CA ILE A 583 -41.85 7.98 20.19
C ILE A 583 -40.47 8.60 20.46
N ALA A 584 -39.98 8.54 21.69
CA ALA A 584 -38.68 9.09 22.07
C ALA A 584 -37.95 8.24 23.13
N LEU A 585 -36.62 8.30 23.09
CA LEU A 585 -35.75 7.75 24.14
C LEU A 585 -35.60 8.78 25.28
N THR A 586 -35.50 8.28 26.51
CA THR A 586 -35.45 9.08 27.75
C THR A 586 -34.48 8.47 28.77
N GLY A 587 -34.09 9.26 29.78
CA GLY A 587 -33.11 8.86 30.78
C GLY A 587 -31.64 9.08 30.35
N GLY A 588 -30.71 8.83 31.28
CA GLY A 588 -29.31 9.26 31.21
C GLY A 588 -28.42 8.63 30.11
N LYS A 589 -29.02 7.94 29.14
CA LYS A 589 -28.35 7.33 27.99
C LYS A 589 -28.99 7.65 26.64
N ALA A 590 -30.11 8.38 26.60
CA ALA A 590 -30.88 8.61 25.38
C ALA A 590 -30.09 9.32 24.25
N SER A 591 -29.06 10.11 24.58
CA SER A 591 -28.19 10.80 23.61
C SER A 591 -27.16 9.90 22.93
N ASP A 592 -26.86 8.74 23.51
CA ASP A 592 -25.86 7.78 22.98
C ASP A 592 -26.46 6.87 21.88
N TYR A 593 -27.76 7.00 21.63
CA TYR A 593 -28.54 6.15 20.71
C TYR A 593 -29.39 6.99 19.75
N SER A 594 -29.59 6.49 18.54
CA SER A 594 -30.56 7.02 17.56
C SER A 594 -31.72 6.03 17.42
N LEU A 595 -32.95 6.51 17.20
CA LEU A 595 -34.11 5.64 17.15
C LEU A 595 -34.61 5.44 15.71
N VAL A 596 -34.46 4.22 15.21
CA VAL A 596 -34.99 3.76 13.92
C VAL A 596 -36.39 3.19 14.16
N VAL A 597 -37.41 4.03 13.96
CA VAL A 597 -38.81 3.73 14.27
C VAL A 597 -39.59 3.19 13.08
N SER A 598 -40.18 2.01 13.24
CA SER A 598 -41.44 1.66 12.59
C SER A 598 -42.59 2.23 13.43
N ALA A 599 -43.35 3.18 12.88
CA ALA A 599 -44.46 3.84 13.58
C ALA A 599 -45.73 2.97 13.71
N THR A 600 -45.64 1.67 13.43
CA THR A 600 -46.77 0.74 13.39
C THR A 600 -46.45 -0.59 14.06
N GLY A 601 -47.43 -1.12 14.78
CA GLY A 601 -47.45 -2.48 15.32
C GLY A 601 -48.82 -3.12 15.13
N SER A 602 -49.10 -4.20 15.85
CA SER A 602 -50.36 -4.93 15.78
C SER A 602 -50.97 -5.13 17.17
N GLY A 603 -52.30 -5.20 17.28
CA GLY A 603 -53.03 -5.38 18.54
C GLY A 603 -54.44 -5.97 18.34
N THR A 604 -55.25 -6.03 19.40
CA THR A 604 -56.59 -6.65 19.34
C THR A 604 -57.68 -5.85 20.05
N ILE A 605 -58.86 -5.82 19.44
CA ILE A 605 -60.10 -5.36 20.10
C ILE A 605 -61.08 -6.54 20.10
N THR A 606 -61.52 -6.97 21.27
CA THR A 606 -62.47 -8.10 21.46
C THR A 606 -63.91 -7.62 21.64
N GLN A 607 -64.88 -8.46 21.25
CA GLN A 607 -66.30 -8.11 21.26
C GLN A 607 -66.85 -7.85 22.66
N LEU A 608 -67.73 -6.87 22.78
CA LEU A 608 -68.45 -6.57 24.02
C LEU A 608 -69.62 -7.56 24.17
N ALA A 609 -69.66 -8.31 25.28
CA ALA A 609 -70.66 -9.36 25.48
C ALA A 609 -72.11 -8.84 25.59
N ASN A 610 -72.31 -7.68 26.22
CA ASN A 610 -73.63 -7.06 26.33
C ASN A 610 -73.52 -5.53 26.35
N VAL A 611 -74.48 -4.84 25.72
CA VAL A 611 -74.70 -3.40 25.93
C VAL A 611 -76.11 -3.16 26.46
N ALA A 612 -76.22 -2.25 27.44
CA ALA A 612 -77.49 -1.84 28.01
C ALA A 612 -78.00 -0.56 27.33
N TRP A 613 -79.32 -0.48 27.16
CA TRP A 613 -80.02 0.76 26.86
C TRP A 613 -80.04 1.68 28.08
N VAL A 614 -79.63 2.93 27.88
CA VAL A 614 -79.64 4.02 28.86
C VAL A 614 -80.45 5.23 28.36
N GLY A 615 -81.11 5.10 27.22
CA GLY A 615 -82.06 6.09 26.72
C GLY A 615 -83.29 6.23 27.63
N GLY A 616 -84.08 7.29 27.40
CA GLY A 616 -85.29 7.56 28.17
C GLY A 616 -86.40 6.50 27.99
N ALA A 617 -87.55 6.77 28.62
CA ALA A 617 -88.75 5.92 28.57
C ALA A 617 -89.30 5.71 27.14
N SER A 618 -88.88 6.50 26.16
CA SER A 618 -88.99 6.18 24.75
C SER A 618 -87.77 6.66 23.96
N GLY A 619 -87.43 5.99 22.86
CA GLY A 619 -86.35 6.42 21.97
C GLY A 619 -86.10 5.49 20.78
N ASN A 620 -85.29 5.97 19.83
CA ASN A 620 -84.88 5.21 18.66
C ASN A 620 -83.57 4.45 18.90
N TRP A 621 -83.46 3.26 18.31
CA TRP A 621 -82.25 2.43 18.34
C TRP A 621 -81.06 3.12 17.67
N SER A 622 -81.30 3.87 16.58
CA SER A 622 -80.31 4.64 15.81
C SER A 622 -79.60 5.77 16.56
N ALA A 623 -80.10 6.17 17.74
CA ALA A 623 -79.49 7.23 18.53
C ALA A 623 -78.42 6.67 19.48
N ALA A 624 -77.14 6.88 19.14
CA ALA A 624 -76.00 6.35 19.89
C ALA A 624 -76.00 6.72 21.40
N ALA A 625 -76.55 7.87 21.76
CA ALA A 625 -76.68 8.34 23.14
C ALA A 625 -77.65 7.51 24.02
N ASN A 626 -78.49 6.65 23.41
CA ASN A 626 -79.37 5.74 24.14
C ASN A 626 -78.65 4.46 24.61
N TRP A 627 -77.33 4.33 24.39
CA TRP A 627 -76.56 3.12 24.67
C TRP A 627 -75.37 3.38 25.59
N THR A 628 -75.09 2.45 26.51
CA THR A 628 -73.90 2.51 27.37
C THR A 628 -72.63 2.64 26.52
N GLY A 629 -71.84 3.69 26.76
CA GLY A 629 -70.64 4.00 25.97
C GLY A 629 -70.88 4.92 24.76
N ASN A 630 -72.11 5.42 24.55
CA ASN A 630 -72.46 6.34 23.45
C ASN A 630 -72.11 5.78 22.05
N ALA A 631 -72.30 4.47 21.87
CA ALA A 631 -72.01 3.74 20.63
C ALA A 631 -73.16 2.79 20.30
N LEU A 632 -73.52 2.67 19.02
CA LEU A 632 -74.60 1.79 18.58
C LEU A 632 -74.22 0.30 18.73
N PRO A 633 -75.19 -0.58 19.04
CA PRO A 633 -75.01 -2.03 18.93
C PRO A 633 -74.95 -2.42 17.44
N ASP A 634 -73.78 -2.88 17.00
CA ASP A 634 -73.60 -3.57 15.72
C ASP A 634 -72.99 -4.97 15.94
N ALA A 635 -73.28 -5.86 15.00
CA ALA A 635 -73.01 -7.30 15.12
C ALA A 635 -71.53 -7.67 15.31
N ASN A 636 -70.61 -6.83 14.82
CA ASN A 636 -69.19 -7.09 14.91
C ASN A 636 -68.65 -6.65 16.27
N ASN A 637 -69.24 -5.60 16.86
CA ASN A 637 -68.73 -4.94 18.07
C ASN A 637 -69.42 -5.38 19.36
N VAL A 638 -70.69 -5.78 19.31
CA VAL A 638 -71.50 -6.19 20.47
C VAL A 638 -72.23 -7.51 20.18
N ALA A 639 -72.26 -8.43 21.14
CA ALA A 639 -72.94 -9.71 21.00
C ALA A 639 -74.45 -9.64 21.33
N SER A 640 -74.82 -9.15 22.52
CA SER A 640 -76.22 -9.08 22.98
C SER A 640 -76.63 -7.70 23.50
N VAL A 641 -77.94 -7.44 23.58
CA VAL A 641 -78.53 -6.16 24.00
C VAL A 641 -79.53 -6.36 25.14
N SER A 642 -79.52 -5.45 26.11
CA SER A 642 -80.45 -5.39 27.24
C SER A 642 -81.24 -4.08 27.27
N ILE A 643 -82.57 -4.14 27.26
CA ILE A 643 -83.47 -2.99 27.40
C ILE A 643 -84.15 -3.05 28.80
N PRO A 644 -84.03 -2.00 29.64
CA PRO A 644 -84.58 -1.97 30.99
C PRO A 644 -86.10 -1.79 31.01
N ALA A 645 -86.71 -1.89 32.19
CA ALA A 645 -88.15 -1.73 32.41
C ALA A 645 -88.62 -0.27 32.21
N GLY A 646 -89.83 -0.09 31.67
CA GLY A 646 -90.43 1.23 31.41
C GLY A 646 -89.92 1.94 30.15
N ALA A 647 -89.31 1.20 29.20
CA ALA A 647 -88.72 1.74 27.98
C ALA A 647 -89.50 1.30 26.72
N VAL A 648 -89.76 2.23 25.80
CA VAL A 648 -90.33 1.96 24.47
C VAL A 648 -89.25 2.22 23.42
N VAL A 649 -88.64 1.14 22.91
CA VAL A 649 -87.51 1.22 21.98
C VAL A 649 -87.97 0.95 20.55
N THR A 650 -87.72 1.90 19.66
CA THR A 650 -88.04 1.77 18.24
C THR A 650 -86.79 1.40 17.44
N PHE A 651 -86.76 0.19 16.88
CA PHE A 651 -85.81 -0.23 15.86
C PHE A 651 -86.23 0.40 14.51
N ASP A 652 -85.69 1.57 14.21
CA ASP A 652 -86.15 2.49 13.18
C ASP A 652 -85.41 2.34 11.85
N ALA A 653 -85.94 2.95 10.79
CA ALA A 653 -85.35 2.88 9.45
C ALA A 653 -83.97 3.57 9.32
N ALA A 654 -83.56 4.37 10.31
CA ALA A 654 -82.21 4.95 10.41
C ALA A 654 -81.19 4.02 11.07
N THR A 655 -81.63 2.91 11.68
CA THR A 655 -80.74 1.89 12.23
C THR A 655 -80.13 1.06 11.11
N ALA A 656 -78.82 0.81 11.16
CA ALA A 656 -78.14 -0.09 10.22
C ALA A 656 -78.65 -1.54 10.37
N ALA A 657 -78.35 -2.41 9.42
CA ALA A 657 -78.65 -3.84 9.60
C ALA A 657 -77.84 -4.39 10.78
N THR A 658 -78.51 -4.74 11.87
CA THR A 658 -77.90 -5.26 13.10
C THR A 658 -78.18 -6.76 13.20
N ALA A 659 -77.21 -7.53 13.66
CA ALA A 659 -77.42 -8.91 14.09
C ALA A 659 -76.90 -9.06 15.54
N LEU A 660 -77.59 -9.85 16.35
CA LEU A 660 -77.28 -10.09 17.77
C LEU A 660 -77.38 -11.58 18.08
N ALA A 661 -76.69 -12.01 19.14
CA ALA A 661 -77.03 -13.24 19.84
C ALA A 661 -78.39 -13.08 20.52
N ASP A 662 -78.50 -12.17 21.50
CA ASP A 662 -79.76 -11.96 22.23
C ASP A 662 -80.19 -10.49 22.29
N LEU A 663 -81.50 -10.28 22.32
CA LEU A 663 -82.15 -9.02 22.67
C LEU A 663 -83.15 -9.29 23.80
N VAL A 664 -82.82 -8.82 25.00
CA VAL A 664 -83.65 -9.00 26.20
C VAL A 664 -84.32 -7.68 26.55
N VAL A 665 -85.65 -7.66 26.57
CA VAL A 665 -86.46 -6.50 26.93
C VAL A 665 -87.22 -6.82 28.21
N ALA A 666 -86.96 -6.05 29.26
CA ALA A 666 -87.52 -6.29 30.59
C ALA A 666 -89.04 -6.04 30.67
N SER A 667 -89.68 -6.47 31.76
CA SER A 667 -91.10 -6.29 32.01
C SER A 667 -91.52 -4.82 32.05
N GLY A 668 -92.70 -4.50 31.50
CA GLY A 668 -93.21 -3.13 31.40
C GLY A 668 -92.53 -2.27 30.33
N SER A 669 -91.91 -2.90 29.34
CA SER A 669 -91.26 -2.25 28.19
C SER A 669 -91.78 -2.79 26.86
N SER A 670 -91.68 -2.00 25.80
CA SER A 670 -92.11 -2.38 24.46
C SER A 670 -90.98 -2.27 23.45
N PHE A 671 -90.93 -3.24 22.53
CA PHE A 671 -90.05 -3.24 21.38
C PHE A 671 -90.85 -3.02 20.10
N ILE A 672 -90.58 -1.90 19.43
CA ILE A 672 -91.24 -1.52 18.17
C ILE A 672 -90.27 -1.78 17.01
N MET A 673 -90.59 -2.75 16.16
CA MET A 673 -89.83 -3.05 14.95
C MET A 673 -90.43 -2.26 13.78
N ALA A 674 -89.76 -1.19 13.35
CA ALA A 674 -90.31 -0.19 12.43
C ALA A 674 -89.54 -0.06 11.10
N GLY A 675 -88.28 -0.48 11.02
CA GLY A 675 -87.48 -0.41 9.79
C GLY A 675 -86.22 -1.28 9.83
N SER A 676 -85.44 -1.22 8.75
CA SER A 676 -84.16 -1.94 8.61
C SER A 676 -84.28 -3.46 8.84
N SER A 677 -83.18 -4.14 9.18
CA SER A 677 -83.15 -5.58 9.48
C SER A 677 -82.50 -5.85 10.84
N LEU A 678 -83.13 -6.70 11.64
CA LEU A 678 -82.62 -7.20 12.91
C LEU A 678 -82.49 -8.73 12.85
N GLY A 679 -81.24 -9.20 12.81
CA GLY A 679 -80.89 -10.61 12.95
C GLY A 679 -80.80 -11.02 14.42
N ILE A 680 -81.40 -12.14 14.79
CA ILE A 680 -81.28 -12.77 16.12
C ILE A 680 -80.83 -14.22 15.93
N SER A 681 -79.74 -14.64 16.58
CA SER A 681 -79.26 -16.03 16.52
C SER A 681 -79.57 -16.85 17.77
N GLY A 682 -79.79 -16.21 18.92
CA GLY A 682 -80.20 -16.80 20.20
C GLY A 682 -81.67 -16.51 20.50
N SER A 683 -81.97 -15.38 21.15
CA SER A 683 -83.32 -15.05 21.60
C SER A 683 -83.70 -13.57 21.52
N LEU A 684 -84.94 -13.29 21.14
CA LEU A 684 -85.62 -12.01 21.38
C LEU A 684 -86.73 -12.24 22.40
N THR A 685 -86.55 -11.71 23.61
CA THR A 685 -87.54 -11.77 24.69
C THR A 685 -88.10 -10.38 24.97
N THR A 686 -89.42 -10.22 24.99
CA THR A 686 -90.06 -8.92 25.21
C THR A 686 -91.49 -9.05 25.75
N PRO A 687 -92.02 -8.06 26.51
CA PRO A 687 -93.44 -8.02 26.86
C PRO A 687 -94.29 -7.65 25.66
N ASP A 688 -94.07 -6.47 25.09
CA ASP A 688 -94.93 -5.85 24.10
C ASP A 688 -94.19 -5.68 22.76
N TYR A 689 -94.38 -6.62 21.83
CA TYR A 689 -93.78 -6.61 20.50
C TYR A 689 -94.72 -5.98 19.48
N ASN A 690 -94.28 -4.92 18.80
CA ASN A 690 -95.07 -4.25 17.76
C ASN A 690 -94.25 -4.11 16.46
N GLN A 691 -94.57 -4.91 15.44
CA GLN A 691 -93.95 -4.77 14.12
C GLN A 691 -94.80 -3.92 13.19
N THR A 692 -94.37 -2.68 12.97
CA THR A 692 -94.91 -1.75 11.97
C THR A 692 -94.13 -1.77 10.65
N GLY A 693 -92.90 -2.31 10.65
CA GLY A 693 -92.04 -2.41 9.48
C GLY A 693 -90.79 -3.26 9.71
N GLY A 694 -89.81 -3.12 8.82
CA GLY A 694 -88.52 -3.81 8.89
C GLY A 694 -88.59 -5.34 8.80
N THR A 695 -87.43 -5.99 8.96
CA THR A 695 -87.28 -7.46 8.88
C THR A 695 -86.66 -7.99 10.17
N LEU A 696 -87.38 -8.84 10.91
CA LEU A 696 -86.81 -9.62 12.02
C LEU A 696 -86.49 -11.02 11.49
N ASN A 697 -85.22 -11.43 11.51
CA ASN A 697 -84.77 -12.70 10.92
C ASN A 697 -83.70 -13.42 11.74
N GLY A 698 -83.33 -14.64 11.33
CA GLY A 698 -82.24 -15.41 11.92
C GLY A 698 -82.67 -16.73 12.58
N ALA A 699 -81.72 -17.39 13.24
CA ALA A 699 -81.90 -18.71 13.83
C ALA A 699 -82.61 -18.70 15.20
N GLY A 700 -82.66 -17.53 15.85
CA GLY A 700 -83.15 -17.39 17.22
C GLY A 700 -84.66 -17.44 17.35
N SER A 701 -85.13 -17.55 18.60
CA SER A 701 -86.55 -17.60 18.94
C SER A 701 -87.09 -16.24 19.38
N LEU A 702 -88.33 -15.93 19.00
CA LEU A 702 -89.10 -14.78 19.51
C LEU A 702 -89.98 -15.23 20.68
N THR A 703 -89.99 -14.47 21.76
CA THR A 703 -90.89 -14.69 22.91
C THR A 703 -91.50 -13.38 23.34
N VAL A 704 -92.81 -13.27 23.13
CA VAL A 704 -93.64 -12.12 23.49
C VAL A 704 -94.50 -12.49 24.69
N SER A 705 -94.37 -11.81 25.82
CA SER A 705 -94.99 -12.22 27.08
C SER A 705 -96.25 -11.45 27.48
N GLN A 706 -96.58 -10.34 26.80
CA GLN A 706 -97.76 -9.51 27.11
C GLN A 706 -98.62 -9.17 25.88
N ASN A 707 -98.09 -8.59 24.81
CA ASN A 707 -98.87 -8.24 23.62
C ASN A 707 -98.04 -8.35 22.34
N PHE A 708 -98.57 -9.04 21.34
CA PHE A 708 -98.05 -9.05 19.97
C PHE A 708 -98.96 -8.20 19.07
N ALA A 709 -98.35 -7.32 18.29
CA ALA A 709 -99.00 -6.59 17.21
C ALA A 709 -98.13 -6.65 15.95
N LYS A 710 -98.75 -6.88 14.79
CA LYS A 710 -98.10 -6.82 13.48
C LYS A 710 -99.00 -6.10 12.49
N SER A 711 -98.48 -5.00 11.95
CA SER A 711 -99.14 -4.14 10.95
C SER A 711 -98.30 -3.91 9.69
N GLY A 712 -97.04 -4.39 9.68
CA GLY A 712 -96.16 -4.38 8.52
C GLY A 712 -94.90 -5.22 8.73
N GLY A 713 -93.95 -5.10 7.80
CA GLY A 713 -92.64 -5.77 7.84
C GLY A 713 -92.68 -7.29 7.66
N THR A 714 -91.52 -7.94 7.73
CA THR A 714 -91.35 -9.40 7.55
C THR A 714 -90.84 -10.06 8.83
N LEU A 715 -91.34 -11.25 9.15
CA LEU A 715 -90.79 -12.13 10.19
C LEU A 715 -90.22 -13.39 9.53
N GLY A 716 -88.91 -13.58 9.61
CA GLY A 716 -88.15 -14.66 8.96
C GLY A 716 -87.23 -15.37 9.94
N LEU A 717 -87.78 -15.78 11.08
CA LEU A 717 -87.08 -16.58 12.09
C LEU A 717 -87.25 -18.06 11.80
N SER A 718 -86.18 -18.86 11.96
CA SER A 718 -86.28 -20.33 11.97
C SER A 718 -86.39 -20.92 13.37
N GLY A 719 -86.23 -20.10 14.42
CA GLY A 719 -86.54 -20.47 15.80
C GLY A 719 -88.04 -20.38 16.12
N LEU A 720 -88.40 -20.62 17.38
CA LEU A 720 -89.81 -20.63 17.81
C LEU A 720 -90.35 -19.22 18.02
N VAL A 721 -91.60 -18.98 17.59
CA VAL A 721 -92.38 -17.77 17.89
C VAL A 721 -93.36 -18.09 19.02
N ASN A 722 -93.07 -17.61 20.22
CA ASN A 722 -93.91 -17.72 21.41
C ASN A 722 -94.65 -16.40 21.64
N ILE A 723 -95.96 -16.43 21.90
CA ILE A 723 -96.80 -15.24 22.07
C ILE A 723 -97.83 -15.47 23.18
N ASN A 724 -97.72 -14.75 24.29
CA ASN A 724 -98.82 -14.57 25.24
C ASN A 724 -99.49 -13.22 24.97
N GLN A 725 -100.78 -13.26 24.60
CA GLN A 725 -101.60 -12.10 24.28
C GLN A 725 -102.56 -11.80 25.44
N ALA A 726 -102.22 -10.78 26.23
CA ALA A 726 -102.87 -10.43 27.48
C ALA A 726 -104.23 -9.73 27.31
N ALA A 727 -104.51 -9.18 26.13
CA ALA A 727 -105.81 -8.60 25.79
C ALA A 727 -106.09 -8.61 24.27
N GLY A 728 -107.34 -8.91 23.89
CA GLY A 728 -107.82 -8.78 22.52
C GLY A 728 -107.29 -9.86 21.56
N ASN A 729 -107.73 -9.77 20.30
CA ASN A 729 -107.38 -10.76 19.30
C ASN A 729 -105.88 -10.73 18.97
N LEU A 730 -105.24 -11.89 18.96
CA LEU A 730 -103.95 -12.07 18.31
C LEU A 730 -104.18 -12.16 16.81
N VAL A 731 -103.78 -11.13 16.06
CA VAL A 731 -103.74 -11.15 14.59
C VAL A 731 -102.29 -11.23 14.14
N PHE A 732 -101.96 -12.22 13.31
CA PHE A 732 -100.63 -12.48 12.79
C PHE A 732 -100.71 -12.71 11.28
N VAL A 733 -100.05 -11.87 10.48
CA VAL A 733 -99.94 -12.04 9.03
C VAL A 733 -98.46 -12.14 8.66
N ASN A 734 -98.01 -13.14 7.90
CA ASN A 734 -96.60 -13.24 7.50
C ASN A 734 -96.33 -13.95 6.17
N ASP A 735 -95.33 -13.49 5.43
CA ASP A 735 -95.04 -14.03 4.09
C ASP A 735 -94.19 -15.33 4.10
N ALA A 736 -93.37 -15.52 5.14
CA ALA A 736 -92.44 -16.63 5.26
C ALA A 736 -92.98 -17.75 6.19
N PRO A 737 -92.49 -19.00 6.08
CA PRO A 737 -92.84 -20.07 7.01
C PRO A 737 -92.48 -19.73 8.46
N ILE A 738 -93.32 -20.14 9.41
CA ILE A 738 -93.15 -19.85 10.84
C ILE A 738 -93.37 -21.10 11.69
N SER A 739 -92.50 -21.28 12.69
CA SER A 739 -92.63 -22.29 13.74
C SER A 739 -93.09 -21.63 15.04
N PHE A 740 -94.32 -21.89 15.48
CA PHE A 740 -94.86 -21.36 16.73
C PHE A 740 -94.47 -22.23 17.93
N GLY A 741 -94.03 -21.58 19.00
CA GLY A 741 -93.87 -22.18 20.32
C GLY A 741 -95.17 -22.11 21.10
N THR A 742 -95.11 -21.68 22.36
CA THR A 742 -96.30 -21.43 23.18
C THR A 742 -97.01 -20.18 22.69
N VAL A 743 -98.25 -20.32 22.23
CA VAL A 743 -99.08 -19.19 21.77
C VAL A 743 -100.41 -19.18 22.52
N GLY A 744 -100.92 -18.04 22.95
CA GLY A 744 -102.23 -18.00 23.58
C GLY A 744 -102.79 -16.60 23.79
N THR A 745 -104.12 -16.52 23.87
CA THR A 745 -104.86 -15.34 24.33
C THR A 745 -105.46 -15.62 25.71
N THR A 746 -105.56 -14.59 26.55
CA THR A 746 -106.41 -14.61 27.77
C THR A 746 -107.85 -14.16 27.49
N SER A 747 -108.06 -13.44 26.38
CA SER A 747 -109.37 -13.06 25.85
C SER A 747 -109.28 -12.81 24.34
N GLY A 748 -110.29 -13.18 23.57
CA GLY A 748 -110.34 -12.91 22.12
C GLY A 748 -109.71 -14.00 21.24
N ASN A 749 -109.85 -13.80 19.93
CA ASN A 749 -109.50 -14.79 18.92
C ASN A 749 -107.98 -14.87 18.67
N ILE A 750 -107.52 -16.03 18.22
CA ILE A 750 -106.25 -16.17 17.48
C ILE A 750 -106.60 -16.22 16.00
N ASP A 751 -105.93 -15.42 15.17
CA ASP A 751 -106.13 -15.36 13.72
C ASP A 751 -104.74 -15.21 13.06
N ILE A 752 -104.26 -16.30 12.45
CA ILE A 752 -102.90 -16.45 11.94
C ILE A 752 -102.99 -16.78 10.45
N ASP A 753 -102.53 -15.88 9.59
CA ASP A 753 -102.46 -16.06 8.13
C ASP A 753 -100.99 -16.03 7.66
N VAL A 754 -100.52 -17.11 7.05
CA VAL A 754 -99.10 -17.28 6.69
C VAL A 754 -98.95 -17.76 5.26
N ILE A 755 -98.40 -16.91 4.37
CA ILE A 755 -98.18 -17.26 2.95
C ILE A 755 -97.12 -18.36 2.78
N GLY A 756 -96.32 -18.63 3.83
CA GLY A 756 -95.48 -19.81 3.93
C GLY A 756 -96.23 -21.05 4.45
N GLY A 757 -95.52 -21.82 5.27
CA GLY A 757 -96.08 -22.91 6.08
C GLY A 757 -96.15 -22.53 7.56
N ILE A 758 -97.07 -23.13 8.30
CA ILE A 758 -97.18 -23.03 9.75
C ILE A 758 -96.68 -24.34 10.35
N SER A 759 -95.86 -24.28 11.40
CA SER A 759 -95.77 -25.38 12.36
C SER A 759 -96.04 -24.90 13.79
N THR A 760 -96.47 -25.79 14.67
CA THR A 760 -96.53 -25.53 16.12
C THR A 760 -95.71 -26.56 16.88
N SER A 761 -95.33 -26.25 18.12
CA SER A 761 -94.39 -27.06 18.91
C SER A 761 -95.08 -28.09 19.83
N ALA A 762 -94.31 -28.63 20.79
CA ALA A 762 -94.83 -29.48 21.86
C ALA A 762 -95.63 -28.71 22.95
N THR A 763 -95.73 -27.38 22.86
CA THR A 763 -96.59 -26.56 23.73
C THR A 763 -97.86 -26.09 23.03
N ALA A 764 -98.97 -26.04 23.78
CA ALA A 764 -100.30 -25.79 23.22
C ALA A 764 -100.49 -24.35 22.74
N MET A 765 -101.21 -24.19 21.62
CA MET A 765 -101.74 -22.90 21.19
C MET A 765 -103.16 -22.71 21.73
N THR A 766 -103.43 -21.68 22.55
CA THR A 766 -104.68 -21.58 23.34
C THR A 766 -105.43 -20.25 23.15
N ALA A 767 -106.55 -20.24 22.43
CA ALA A 767 -107.46 -19.09 22.32
C ALA A 767 -108.47 -19.07 23.49
N THR A 768 -108.11 -18.45 24.61
CA THR A 768 -109.05 -18.30 25.74
C THR A 768 -110.03 -17.17 25.45
N GLY A 769 -111.34 -17.45 25.53
CA GLY A 769 -112.37 -16.45 25.27
C GLY A 769 -112.58 -16.10 23.79
N GLY A 770 -112.12 -16.94 22.86
CA GLY A 770 -112.26 -16.72 21.41
C GLY A 770 -112.05 -17.98 20.57
N SER A 771 -112.19 -17.84 19.26
CA SER A 771 -111.87 -18.87 18.25
C SER A 771 -110.40 -18.79 17.82
N LEU A 772 -109.88 -19.87 17.22
CA LEU A 772 -108.52 -19.98 16.72
C LEU A 772 -108.54 -20.30 15.22
N ALA A 773 -107.97 -19.44 14.39
CA ALA A 773 -107.84 -19.63 12.94
C ALA A 773 -106.36 -19.70 12.51
N LEU A 774 -106.00 -20.72 11.73
CA LEU A 774 -104.70 -20.87 11.07
C LEU A 774 -104.92 -21.01 9.55
N THR A 775 -104.60 -19.97 8.78
CA THR A 775 -104.55 -20.02 7.32
C THR A 775 -103.09 -20.11 6.88
N ALA A 776 -102.78 -21.00 5.94
CA ALA A 776 -101.45 -21.11 5.36
C ALA A 776 -101.49 -21.51 3.88
N HIS A 777 -100.34 -21.40 3.19
CA HIS A 777 -100.21 -21.99 1.86
C HIS A 777 -99.69 -23.43 1.94
N SER A 778 -98.57 -23.72 2.61
CA SER A 778 -97.94 -25.05 2.52
C SER A 778 -96.78 -25.27 3.52
N PRO A 779 -96.83 -26.26 4.43
CA PRO A 779 -97.99 -26.98 4.99
C PRO A 779 -98.47 -26.32 6.30
N ILE A 780 -99.48 -26.90 6.97
CA ILE A 780 -99.77 -26.65 8.40
C ILE A 780 -99.41 -27.90 9.20
N THR A 781 -98.50 -27.81 10.17
CA THR A 781 -98.08 -28.94 11.02
C THR A 781 -98.25 -28.58 12.49
N ILE A 782 -99.38 -28.96 13.09
CA ILE A 782 -99.59 -28.82 14.53
C ILE A 782 -98.67 -29.82 15.23
N GLY A 783 -97.87 -29.35 16.18
CA GLY A 783 -97.05 -30.21 17.04
C GLY A 783 -97.86 -30.82 18.18
N SER A 784 -97.21 -31.68 18.98
CA SER A 784 -97.86 -32.44 20.06
C SER A 784 -98.46 -31.61 21.19
N GLY A 785 -98.21 -30.29 21.23
CA GLY A 785 -98.92 -29.37 22.12
C GLY A 785 -100.39 -29.17 21.76
N GLY A 786 -100.75 -29.33 20.49
CA GLY A 786 -102.13 -29.16 20.01
C GLY A 786 -102.62 -27.71 19.96
N LEU A 787 -103.90 -27.55 19.63
CA LEU A 787 -104.64 -26.29 19.58
C LEU A 787 -105.84 -26.36 20.53
N SER A 788 -106.13 -25.27 21.23
CA SER A 788 -107.25 -25.15 22.16
C SER A 788 -107.96 -23.81 21.92
N ALA A 789 -109.29 -23.79 21.97
CA ALA A 789 -110.10 -22.60 21.81
C ALA A 789 -111.41 -22.72 22.60
N THR A 790 -111.86 -21.66 23.26
CA THR A 790 -113.23 -21.67 23.83
C THR A 790 -114.30 -21.43 22.75
N GLY A 791 -113.91 -20.83 21.62
CA GLY A 791 -114.67 -20.76 20.38
C GLY A 791 -114.32 -21.91 19.45
N GLY A 792 -114.47 -21.69 18.15
CA GLY A 792 -114.12 -22.69 17.12
C GLY A 792 -112.62 -22.78 16.84
N ILE A 793 -112.21 -23.84 16.13
CA ILE A 793 -110.88 -23.95 15.52
C ILE A 793 -111.07 -24.00 14.00
N ALA A 794 -110.30 -23.23 13.22
CA ALA A 794 -110.42 -23.15 11.77
C ALA A 794 -109.04 -23.22 11.10
N LEU A 795 -108.72 -24.36 10.49
CA LEU A 795 -107.45 -24.57 9.80
C LEU A 795 -107.69 -24.54 8.29
N SER A 796 -106.84 -23.84 7.53
CA SER A 796 -107.05 -23.55 6.12
C SER A 796 -105.72 -23.57 5.35
N ALA A 797 -105.34 -24.73 4.83
CA ALA A 797 -104.28 -24.87 3.82
C ALA A 797 -104.92 -24.95 2.43
N ALA A 798 -105.81 -24.00 2.10
CA ALA A 798 -106.74 -24.11 0.98
C ALA A 798 -106.17 -23.67 -0.38
N THR A 799 -104.89 -23.29 -0.47
CA THR A 799 -104.29 -22.80 -1.73
C THR A 799 -104.05 -23.93 -2.73
N PRO A 800 -104.19 -23.75 -4.06
CA PRO A 800 -104.15 -24.85 -5.04
C PRO A 800 -102.77 -25.51 -5.28
N SER A 801 -102.19 -26.15 -4.28
CA SER A 801 -100.91 -26.88 -4.35
C SER A 801 -100.98 -28.22 -3.60
N ALA A 802 -100.31 -29.24 -4.13
CA ALA A 802 -100.21 -30.54 -3.45
C ALA A 802 -99.42 -30.47 -2.13
N GLY A 803 -98.57 -29.45 -1.95
CA GLY A 803 -97.85 -29.20 -0.69
C GLY A 803 -98.72 -28.59 0.42
N SER A 804 -99.95 -28.16 0.09
CA SER A 804 -100.89 -27.53 1.02
C SER A 804 -101.58 -28.54 1.94
N THR A 805 -100.78 -29.30 2.69
CA THR A 805 -101.22 -30.34 3.63
C THR A 805 -101.50 -29.78 5.03
N ILE A 806 -102.26 -30.52 5.85
CA ILE A 806 -102.48 -30.20 7.27
C ILE A 806 -102.23 -31.43 8.16
N THR A 807 -101.13 -31.47 8.90
CA THR A 807 -100.84 -32.47 9.92
C THR A 807 -101.23 -31.98 11.32
N LEU A 808 -102.02 -32.75 12.08
CA LEU A 808 -102.48 -32.43 13.44
C LEU A 808 -101.77 -33.32 14.48
N GLY A 809 -100.46 -33.13 14.64
CA GLY A 809 -99.60 -33.87 15.59
C GLY A 809 -99.96 -33.74 17.07
N GLY A 810 -100.90 -32.87 17.42
CA GLY A 810 -101.44 -32.69 18.77
C GLY A 810 -102.91 -32.23 18.72
N ALA A 811 -103.63 -32.51 19.81
CA ALA A 811 -105.10 -32.48 19.81
C ALA A 811 -105.70 -31.08 19.54
N LEU A 812 -106.86 -31.05 18.88
CA LEU A 812 -107.66 -29.83 18.67
C LEU A 812 -108.85 -29.82 19.65
N THR A 813 -108.91 -28.85 20.57
CA THR A 813 -109.98 -28.76 21.58
C THR A 813 -110.77 -27.46 21.43
N ALA A 814 -111.96 -27.50 20.81
CA ALA A 814 -112.82 -26.33 20.59
C ALA A 814 -114.09 -26.37 21.46
N GLY A 815 -114.45 -25.22 22.04
CA GLY A 815 -115.80 -24.98 22.59
C GLY A 815 -116.83 -24.56 21.53
N GLY A 816 -116.40 -24.34 20.30
CA GLY A 816 -117.19 -24.14 19.09
C GLY A 816 -116.92 -25.22 18.04
N SER A 817 -117.20 -24.94 16.77
CA SER A 817 -116.93 -25.89 15.68
C SER A 817 -115.45 -25.96 15.31
N VAL A 818 -114.95 -27.15 15.00
CA VAL A 818 -113.66 -27.38 14.35
C VAL A 818 -113.87 -27.51 12.85
N SER A 819 -113.10 -26.76 12.07
CA SER A 819 -113.04 -26.81 10.60
C SER A 819 -111.58 -26.95 10.17
N VAL A 820 -111.29 -27.84 9.23
CA VAL A 820 -109.93 -28.14 8.75
C VAL A 820 -110.02 -28.36 7.25
N ALA A 821 -109.60 -27.38 6.46
CA ALA A 821 -109.70 -27.37 5.01
C ALA A 821 -108.29 -27.35 4.37
N ALA A 822 -107.90 -28.44 3.74
CA ALA A 822 -106.66 -28.56 2.98
C ALA A 822 -106.95 -28.65 1.48
N TYR A 823 -106.04 -28.13 0.65
CA TYR A 823 -106.01 -28.51 -0.75
C TYR A 823 -105.30 -29.87 -0.91
N GLY A 824 -104.12 -30.02 -0.28
CA GLY A 824 -103.40 -31.28 -0.15
C GLY A 824 -104.00 -32.21 0.91
N ALA A 825 -103.21 -33.20 1.35
CA ALA A 825 -103.63 -34.20 2.32
C ALA A 825 -103.91 -33.60 3.71
N ILE A 826 -104.88 -34.15 4.42
CA ILE A 826 -104.98 -33.98 5.88
C ILE A 826 -104.25 -35.16 6.55
N ALA A 827 -103.72 -34.91 7.74
CA ALA A 827 -102.97 -35.83 8.59
C ALA A 827 -103.31 -35.55 10.08
N GLN A 828 -104.58 -35.67 10.49
CA GLN A 828 -105.13 -35.61 11.85
C GLN A 828 -104.48 -36.60 12.85
N ASN A 829 -103.20 -36.45 13.19
CA ASN A 829 -102.50 -37.37 14.09
C ASN A 829 -103.00 -37.42 15.56
N ALA A 830 -104.00 -36.63 15.99
CA ALA A 830 -104.48 -36.53 17.38
C ALA A 830 -105.98 -36.19 17.52
N ASP A 831 -106.50 -36.31 18.74
CA ASP A 831 -107.91 -36.02 19.12
C ASP A 831 -108.43 -34.70 18.54
N ILE A 832 -109.69 -34.70 18.10
CA ILE A 832 -110.44 -33.47 17.88
C ILE A 832 -111.66 -33.46 18.83
N GLN A 833 -111.92 -32.33 19.47
CA GLN A 833 -113.10 -32.08 20.29
C GLN A 833 -113.76 -30.78 19.80
N GLY A 834 -115.07 -30.79 19.57
CA GLY A 834 -115.78 -29.60 19.09
C GLY A 834 -117.31 -29.72 19.08
N GLN A 835 -118.02 -28.60 18.95
CA GLN A 835 -119.48 -28.59 18.79
C GLN A 835 -119.94 -29.21 17.47
N SER A 836 -119.09 -29.15 16.44
CA SER A 836 -119.16 -29.90 15.20
C SER A 836 -117.76 -29.94 14.59
N ILE A 837 -117.43 -31.00 13.86
CA ILE A 837 -116.11 -31.20 13.24
C ILE A 837 -116.31 -31.28 11.72
N ALA A 838 -115.48 -30.57 10.97
CA ALA A 838 -115.45 -30.62 9.51
C ALA A 838 -114.00 -30.75 9.01
N LEU A 839 -113.65 -31.88 8.39
CA LEU A 839 -112.37 -32.08 7.69
C LEU A 839 -112.63 -32.12 6.18
N ALA A 840 -111.87 -31.38 5.38
CA ALA A 840 -112.05 -31.28 3.94
C ALA A 840 -110.70 -31.26 3.21
N SER A 841 -110.39 -32.29 2.42
CA SER A 841 -109.28 -32.26 1.45
C SER A 841 -109.85 -32.03 0.04
N THR A 842 -109.11 -31.31 -0.80
CA THR A 842 -109.55 -30.97 -2.16
C THR A 842 -108.95 -31.90 -3.21
N SER A 843 -107.63 -32.12 -3.18
CA SER A 843 -106.87 -32.86 -4.20
C SER A 843 -106.12 -34.08 -3.65
N SER A 844 -106.41 -34.51 -2.42
CA SER A 844 -105.77 -35.65 -1.78
C SER A 844 -106.68 -36.23 -0.70
N ASN A 845 -106.11 -36.98 0.24
CA ASN A 845 -106.85 -37.85 1.14
C ASN A 845 -107.22 -37.15 2.46
N ILE A 846 -108.24 -37.69 3.11
CA ILE A 846 -108.37 -37.69 4.57
C ILE A 846 -108.18 -39.14 5.04
N VAL A 847 -107.80 -39.27 6.28
CA VAL A 847 -106.67 -40.06 6.77
C VAL A 847 -107.03 -40.06 8.30
N VAL A 848 -107.02 -41.21 9.01
CA VAL A 848 -107.27 -41.38 10.48
C VAL A 848 -106.92 -42.82 10.95
N ALA A 849 -106.22 -43.05 12.09
CA ALA A 849 -106.09 -44.41 12.70
C ALA A 849 -106.57 -44.59 14.13
N SER A 850 -106.93 -45.83 14.47
CA SER A 850 -106.76 -46.48 15.79
C SER A 850 -106.96 -45.68 17.08
N SER A 851 -106.04 -44.79 17.48
CA SER A 851 -105.87 -44.39 18.89
C SER A 851 -106.45 -43.04 19.33
N ALA A 852 -106.93 -42.14 18.45
CA ALA A 852 -107.67 -40.92 18.85
C ALA A 852 -109.09 -40.87 18.30
N VAL A 853 -109.80 -39.82 18.68
CA VAL A 853 -111.22 -39.63 18.46
C VAL A 853 -111.51 -38.20 17.98
N SER A 854 -112.26 -38.07 16.90
CA SER A 854 -113.06 -36.89 16.60
C SER A 854 -114.38 -36.97 17.37
N SER A 855 -114.54 -36.08 18.35
CA SER A 855 -115.57 -36.13 19.37
C SER A 855 -116.42 -34.87 19.41
N VAL A 856 -117.74 -35.04 19.47
CA VAL A 856 -118.71 -33.95 19.56
C VAL A 856 -119.73 -34.19 20.68
N PRO A 857 -120.35 -33.14 21.25
CA PRO A 857 -121.47 -33.33 22.17
C PRO A 857 -122.73 -33.77 21.41
N SER A 858 -123.73 -34.27 22.15
CA SER A 858 -125.01 -34.68 21.58
C SER A 858 -125.67 -33.55 20.79
N GLY A 859 -126.02 -33.81 19.52
CA GLY A 859 -126.53 -32.82 18.57
C GLY A 859 -125.47 -32.13 17.72
N GLY A 860 -124.19 -32.40 17.93
CA GLY A 860 -123.11 -32.02 17.02
C GLY A 860 -123.08 -32.87 15.75
N SER A 861 -122.19 -32.50 14.81
CA SER A 861 -121.99 -33.22 13.54
C SER A 861 -120.50 -33.44 13.26
N ILE A 862 -120.16 -34.52 12.56
CA ILE A 862 -118.80 -34.82 12.10
C ILE A 862 -118.87 -35.04 10.59
N ASN A 863 -118.12 -34.27 9.80
CA ASN A 863 -118.23 -34.24 8.34
C ASN A 863 -116.84 -34.29 7.71
N TYR A 864 -116.48 -35.38 7.04
CA TYR A 864 -115.16 -35.56 6.42
C TYR A 864 -115.33 -35.69 4.90
N SER A 865 -114.62 -34.87 4.11
CA SER A 865 -114.78 -34.77 2.66
C SER A 865 -113.43 -34.74 1.93
N ALA A 866 -112.99 -35.86 1.38
CA ALA A 866 -111.79 -35.96 0.53
C ALA A 866 -112.23 -35.90 -0.95
N THR A 867 -112.30 -34.68 -1.50
CA THR A 867 -113.00 -34.41 -2.76
C THR A 867 -112.41 -35.15 -3.97
N SER A 868 -111.09 -35.41 -3.96
CA SER A 868 -110.37 -36.15 -5.02
C SER A 868 -109.48 -37.26 -4.46
N GLY A 869 -109.78 -37.79 -3.27
CA GLY A 869 -108.96 -38.79 -2.57
C GLY A 869 -109.75 -39.68 -1.62
N SER A 870 -109.04 -40.55 -0.89
CA SER A 870 -109.64 -41.51 0.04
C SER A 870 -110.04 -40.88 1.38
N ILE A 871 -110.85 -41.62 2.15
CA ILE A 871 -110.98 -41.43 3.60
C ILE A 871 -110.61 -42.74 4.30
N THR A 872 -109.38 -42.81 4.82
CA THR A 872 -108.95 -43.86 5.75
C THR A 872 -109.44 -43.52 7.15
N SER A 873 -110.12 -44.43 7.84
CA SER A 873 -110.55 -44.26 9.24
C SER A 873 -111.02 -45.57 9.87
N SER A 874 -111.09 -45.62 11.21
CA SER A 874 -111.66 -46.74 11.95
C SER A 874 -112.91 -46.33 12.75
N SER A 875 -113.71 -47.31 13.19
CA SER A 875 -114.90 -47.05 14.04
C SER A 875 -114.57 -46.49 15.43
N GLY A 876 -113.31 -46.57 15.88
CA GLY A 876 -112.85 -45.92 17.11
C GLY A 876 -112.67 -44.40 16.97
N ASN A 877 -112.54 -43.89 15.74
CA ASN A 877 -112.14 -42.50 15.49
C ASN A 877 -113.27 -41.47 15.60
N PHE A 878 -114.49 -41.86 15.96
CA PHE A 878 -115.65 -40.98 15.96
C PHE A 878 -116.53 -41.19 17.20
N ALA A 879 -116.84 -40.10 17.93
CA ALA A 879 -117.68 -40.14 19.13
C ALA A 879 -118.73 -39.02 19.17
N GLY A 880 -119.89 -39.35 19.73
CA GLY A 880 -120.98 -38.41 20.01
C GLY A 880 -121.91 -38.08 18.83
N ALA A 881 -121.45 -38.27 17.58
CA ALA A 881 -122.28 -38.24 16.38
C ALA A 881 -121.83 -39.31 15.38
N THR A 882 -122.75 -39.72 14.50
CA THR A 882 -122.42 -40.53 13.31
C THR A 882 -121.69 -39.64 12.29
N PRO A 883 -120.51 -40.04 11.80
CA PRO A 883 -119.77 -39.25 10.82
C PRO A 883 -120.40 -39.33 9.42
N ALA A 884 -120.45 -38.19 8.73
CA ALA A 884 -120.71 -38.10 7.30
C ALA A 884 -119.36 -38.13 6.55
N LEU A 885 -119.04 -39.24 5.89
CA LEU A 885 -117.81 -39.43 5.13
C LEU A 885 -118.07 -39.34 3.61
N SER A 886 -117.22 -38.64 2.86
CA SER A 886 -117.34 -38.47 1.41
C SER A 886 -115.96 -38.45 0.73
N GLY A 887 -115.64 -39.47 -0.07
CA GLY A 887 -114.39 -39.52 -0.85
C GLY A 887 -114.39 -40.61 -1.93
N SER A 888 -113.34 -40.66 -2.75
CA SER A 888 -113.25 -41.64 -3.86
C SER A 888 -113.00 -43.07 -3.39
N GLY A 889 -112.45 -43.24 -2.19
CA GLY A 889 -112.33 -44.52 -1.50
C GLY A 889 -112.56 -44.34 0.00
N THR A 890 -113.78 -44.61 0.47
CA THR A 890 -114.13 -44.59 1.90
C THR A 890 -114.02 -46.00 2.48
N ASP A 891 -112.79 -46.45 2.80
CA ASP A 891 -112.55 -47.81 3.27
C ASP A 891 -112.86 -47.97 4.77
N VAL A 892 -114.16 -47.88 5.09
CA VAL A 892 -114.68 -48.22 6.41
C VAL A 892 -114.72 -49.73 6.53
N ALA A 893 -113.88 -50.30 7.39
CA ALA A 893 -113.78 -51.74 7.61
C ALA A 893 -115.06 -52.35 8.24
N THR A 894 -116.09 -52.59 7.43
CA THR A 894 -117.39 -53.12 7.88
C THR A 894 -117.35 -54.63 8.12
N SER A 895 -117.59 -55.04 9.37
CA SER A 895 -117.82 -56.45 9.74
C SER A 895 -119.10 -57.00 9.09
N SER A 896 -119.10 -58.28 8.71
CA SER A 896 -120.14 -58.89 7.89
C SER A 896 -121.19 -59.70 8.68
N THR A 897 -122.45 -59.24 8.69
CA THR A 897 -123.63 -60.10 8.97
C THR A 897 -124.95 -59.59 8.35
N THR A 898 -125.19 -59.94 7.09
CA THR A 898 -126.55 -60.19 6.52
C THR A 898 -126.41 -61.40 5.57
N THR A 899 -127.42 -62.19 5.21
CA THR A 899 -128.89 -62.04 5.15
C THR A 899 -129.60 -63.38 5.46
N THR A 900 -130.93 -63.37 5.53
CA THR A 900 -131.72 -64.24 4.64
C THR A 900 -132.98 -63.47 4.25
N ASN A 901 -133.22 -63.37 2.94
CA ASN A 901 -134.08 -62.39 2.26
C ASN A 901 -133.59 -60.93 2.42
N ASP A 902 -133.64 -60.07 1.40
CA ASP A 902 -134.11 -60.27 0.01
C ASP A 902 -133.07 -59.75 -1.00
N ILE A 903 -133.05 -60.30 -2.22
CA ILE A 903 -132.01 -60.03 -3.23
C ILE A 903 -132.64 -59.58 -4.55
N VAL A 904 -132.56 -58.27 -4.85
CA VAL A 904 -132.60 -57.76 -6.24
C VAL A 904 -131.66 -56.55 -6.40
N ASN A 905 -130.98 -56.52 -7.55
CA ASN A 905 -130.37 -55.38 -8.26
C ASN A 905 -128.95 -54.86 -7.93
N THR A 906 -128.10 -54.98 -8.96
CA THR A 906 -126.95 -54.11 -9.34
C THR A 906 -125.85 -53.86 -8.30
N VAL A 907 -124.64 -54.43 -8.39
CA VAL A 907 -123.70 -54.63 -9.53
C VAL A 907 -123.13 -53.32 -10.09
N ALA A 908 -121.79 -53.29 -10.19
CA ALA A 908 -120.92 -52.31 -10.86
C ALA A 908 -120.78 -50.91 -10.23
N LYS A 909 -119.68 -50.72 -9.49
CA LYS A 909 -118.49 -49.92 -9.90
C LYS A 909 -117.33 -50.25 -8.94
N THR A 910 -116.22 -50.82 -9.40
CA THR A 910 -115.00 -50.11 -9.88
C THR A 910 -114.54 -49.05 -8.86
N SER A 911 -113.61 -49.33 -7.94
CA SER A 911 -112.18 -49.71 -8.09
C SER A 911 -111.24 -48.53 -8.26
N GLU A 912 -110.04 -48.69 -7.69
CA GLU A 912 -108.84 -47.82 -7.79
C GLU A 912 -108.74 -46.65 -6.79
N ALA A 913 -107.50 -46.15 -6.67
CA ALA A 913 -106.96 -45.25 -5.65
C ALA A 913 -106.93 -45.86 -4.23
N LEU A 914 -105.80 -45.89 -3.51
CA LEU A 914 -104.93 -44.76 -3.12
C LEU A 914 -105.70 -43.74 -2.26
N SER A 915 -105.37 -43.52 -0.99
CA SER A 915 -104.32 -44.15 -0.16
C SER A 915 -104.88 -44.49 1.25
N ASP A 916 -104.16 -45.04 2.22
CA ASP A 916 -103.14 -44.36 3.05
C ASP A 916 -103.63 -42.95 3.49
N ASP A 917 -103.61 -42.59 4.77
CA ASP A 917 -102.73 -43.03 5.87
C ASP A 917 -103.37 -42.62 7.24
N GLU A 918 -102.58 -42.05 8.15
CA GLU A 918 -102.84 -41.63 9.54
C GLU A 918 -103.07 -42.84 10.44
N VAL A 919 -102.68 -42.88 11.72
CA VAL A 919 -102.46 -41.90 12.82
C VAL A 919 -103.71 -41.21 13.40
N ASN A 920 -103.93 -41.39 14.71
CA ASN A 920 -104.76 -40.60 15.61
C ASN A 920 -104.31 -41.13 17.02
N VAL A 921 -104.01 -40.30 18.04
CA VAL A 921 -103.46 -40.72 19.37
C VAL A 921 -104.10 -39.98 20.56
N PRO A 922 -104.64 -40.66 21.60
CA PRO A 922 -103.98 -40.76 22.94
C PRO A 922 -104.22 -42.15 23.62
N ALA A 923 -103.92 -42.42 24.90
CA ALA A 923 -103.66 -41.53 26.03
C ALA A 923 -102.73 -42.06 27.15
N ALA A 924 -102.13 -41.08 27.84
CA ALA A 924 -101.84 -41.04 29.27
C ALA A 924 -100.99 -42.15 29.94
N ALA A 925 -99.68 -41.87 30.03
CA ALA A 925 -98.93 -41.69 31.29
C ALA A 925 -98.66 -42.89 32.25
N PRO A 926 -97.63 -42.86 33.15
CA PRO A 926 -96.48 -41.95 33.23
C PRO A 926 -95.11 -42.71 33.14
N PRO A 927 -94.07 -42.61 34.02
CA PRO A 927 -92.65 -42.82 33.65
C PRO A 927 -92.17 -44.27 34.00
N PRO A 928 -90.86 -44.68 33.90
CA PRO A 928 -89.63 -43.86 33.81
C PRO A 928 -88.45 -44.46 32.97
N THR A 929 -87.23 -44.03 33.32
CA THR A 929 -85.92 -44.73 33.20
C THR A 929 -85.18 -44.82 31.85
N THR A 930 -84.21 -43.89 31.73
CA THR A 930 -82.75 -44.10 31.53
C THR A 930 -82.16 -44.68 30.23
N GLU A 931 -80.99 -44.08 29.91
CA GLU A 931 -79.81 -44.64 29.22
C GLU A 931 -79.86 -44.96 27.71
N GLY A 932 -78.85 -44.40 27.01
CA GLY A 932 -77.91 -45.28 26.31
C GLY A 932 -77.60 -44.96 24.84
N SER A 933 -76.39 -44.44 24.60
CA SER A 933 -75.50 -44.81 23.48
C SER A 933 -76.04 -44.88 22.03
N GLY A 934 -75.43 -44.05 21.16
CA GLY A 934 -74.69 -44.63 20.02
C GLY A 934 -75.01 -44.12 18.60
N ASN A 935 -73.97 -43.55 17.99
CA ASN A 935 -73.64 -43.54 16.55
C ASN A 935 -74.65 -42.94 15.56
N THR A 936 -74.36 -41.80 14.91
CA THR A 936 -73.42 -41.65 13.76
C THR A 936 -73.95 -42.23 12.44
N PHE A 937 -74.49 -41.36 11.58
CA PHE A 937 -74.15 -41.37 10.15
C PHE A 937 -74.33 -39.99 9.49
N LEU A 938 -73.73 -39.81 8.30
CA LEU A 938 -73.78 -38.60 7.46
C LEU A 938 -74.73 -38.79 6.26
N LEU A 939 -74.70 -37.83 5.33
CA LEU A 939 -75.31 -37.77 3.97
C LEU A 939 -76.64 -37.00 3.90
N ALA A 940 -76.95 -36.21 2.86
CA ALA A 940 -76.13 -35.56 1.80
C ALA A 940 -76.99 -34.51 1.04
N SER A 941 -76.39 -33.80 0.06
CA SER A 941 -76.97 -33.36 -1.26
C SER A 941 -78.41 -32.77 -1.34
N THR A 942 -78.75 -31.69 -2.07
CA THR A 942 -78.11 -30.83 -3.12
C THR A 942 -78.90 -29.47 -3.12
N THR A 943 -78.99 -28.53 -4.08
CA THR A 943 -78.54 -28.25 -5.49
C THR A 943 -78.53 -26.71 -5.63
N GLN A 944 -77.49 -26.05 -6.13
CA GLN A 944 -77.21 -25.72 -7.55
C GLN A 944 -78.27 -24.85 -8.27
N THR A 945 -77.90 -23.60 -8.57
CA THR A 945 -78.27 -22.75 -9.74
C THR A 945 -77.70 -21.31 -9.53
N THR A 946 -77.32 -20.49 -10.52
CA THR A 946 -76.57 -20.72 -11.78
C THR A 946 -75.98 -19.38 -12.30
N GLY A 947 -74.68 -19.32 -12.58
CA GLY A 947 -74.05 -18.37 -13.53
C GLY A 947 -73.48 -17.05 -12.97
N GLY A 948 -72.28 -16.60 -13.36
CA GLY A 948 -71.27 -17.29 -14.19
C GLY A 948 -70.01 -16.44 -14.49
N ASP A 949 -68.92 -17.15 -14.86
CA ASP A 949 -67.70 -16.71 -15.60
C ASP A 949 -66.81 -15.58 -14.99
N THR A 950 -65.48 -15.52 -15.19
CA THR A 950 -64.51 -16.24 -16.07
C THR A 950 -63.17 -16.60 -15.37
N GLY A 951 -62.60 -17.78 -15.66
CA GLY A 951 -61.14 -18.06 -15.63
C GLY A 951 -60.46 -18.30 -14.25
N THR A 952 -59.40 -19.12 -14.10
CA THR A 952 -58.70 -20.00 -15.08
C THR A 952 -58.05 -21.21 -14.36
N PHE A 953 -57.82 -22.31 -15.08
CA PHE A 953 -57.15 -23.55 -14.63
C PHE A 953 -55.64 -23.34 -14.35
N GLY A 954 -54.91 -24.19 -13.58
CA GLY A 954 -55.29 -25.40 -12.84
C GLY A 954 -54.09 -26.32 -12.53
N ALA A 955 -54.36 -27.49 -11.91
CA ALA A 955 -53.41 -28.59 -11.56
C ALA A 955 -52.44 -28.38 -10.38
N SER A 956 -51.98 -29.50 -9.80
CA SER A 956 -51.22 -29.61 -8.54
C SER A 956 -50.31 -30.85 -8.53
N GLU A 957 -49.31 -30.86 -7.62
CA GLU A 957 -48.34 -31.95 -7.33
C GLU A 957 -47.29 -32.27 -8.42
N PRO A 958 -46.18 -32.99 -8.10
CA PRO A 958 -45.69 -33.46 -6.78
C PRO A 958 -44.27 -32.97 -6.41
N THR A 959 -43.74 -33.50 -5.31
CA THR A 959 -42.36 -33.27 -4.78
C THR A 959 -41.49 -34.55 -4.96
N VAL A 960 -40.16 -34.41 -4.77
CA VAL A 960 -39.14 -35.47 -4.49
C VAL A 960 -38.42 -36.17 -5.67
N GLY A 961 -37.09 -36.25 -5.56
CA GLY A 961 -36.19 -37.24 -6.20
C GLY A 961 -35.45 -36.74 -7.46
N ALA A 962 -34.14 -36.99 -7.65
CA ALA A 962 -33.04 -37.54 -6.83
C ALA A 962 -31.69 -36.99 -7.40
N ASP A 963 -30.45 -37.35 -7.05
CA ASP A 963 -29.89 -38.41 -6.20
C ASP A 963 -28.41 -38.09 -5.76
N THR A 964 -27.85 -38.90 -4.86
CA THR A 964 -26.41 -39.17 -4.60
C THR A 964 -25.42 -38.06 -4.15
N THR A 965 -25.06 -38.14 -2.85
CA THR A 965 -23.72 -38.55 -2.36
C THR A 965 -22.45 -37.71 -2.66
N ALA A 966 -21.97 -37.02 -1.61
CA ALA A 966 -20.59 -36.85 -1.11
C ALA A 966 -19.37 -36.70 -2.06
N GLY A 967 -18.52 -35.70 -1.80
CA GLY A 967 -17.19 -35.57 -2.42
C GLY A 967 -16.29 -34.53 -1.72
N ASN A 968 -15.18 -34.99 -1.13
CA ASN A 968 -14.26 -34.19 -0.31
C ASN A 968 -13.17 -33.51 -1.16
N LEU A 969 -12.81 -32.27 -0.81
CA LEU A 969 -11.53 -31.56 -1.01
C LEU A 969 -10.80 -31.49 -2.39
N VAL A 970 -10.24 -30.28 -2.58
CA VAL A 970 -9.06 -29.84 -3.36
C VAL A 970 -8.02 -30.95 -3.70
N PRO A 971 -7.35 -30.85 -4.88
CA PRO A 971 -5.96 -30.40 -4.80
C PRO A 971 -5.50 -29.38 -5.85
N GLU A 972 -4.61 -28.52 -5.33
CA GLU A 972 -3.65 -27.59 -5.93
C GLU A 972 -2.82 -28.10 -7.13
N ALA A 973 -2.59 -27.23 -8.14
CA ALA A 973 -1.41 -27.23 -9.00
C ALA A 973 -1.20 -25.87 -9.73
N ALA A 974 0.05 -25.42 -9.80
CA ALA A 974 0.55 -24.32 -10.65
C ALA A 974 1.41 -24.92 -11.81
N PRO A 975 2.10 -24.19 -12.74
CA PRO A 975 2.43 -22.75 -12.76
C PRO A 975 2.46 -22.08 -14.18
N THR A 976 3.24 -20.99 -14.30
CA THR A 976 3.85 -20.39 -15.52
C THR A 976 3.02 -19.56 -16.54
N ALA A 977 3.16 -18.23 -16.39
CA ALA A 977 3.81 -17.29 -17.34
C ALA A 977 3.19 -16.84 -18.70
N GLU A 978 3.66 -15.65 -19.11
CA GLU A 978 3.61 -14.97 -20.43
C GLU A 978 2.35 -14.18 -20.88
N SER A 979 2.58 -13.35 -21.91
CA SER A 979 1.89 -12.10 -22.25
C SER A 979 0.61 -12.23 -23.10
N PRO A 980 -0.27 -11.20 -23.14
CA PRO A 980 -1.46 -11.19 -23.97
C PRO A 980 -1.18 -10.92 -25.47
N PRO A 981 -1.99 -11.45 -26.40
CA PRO A 981 -1.98 -11.08 -27.82
C PRO A 981 -2.71 -9.74 -28.08
N ALA A 982 -2.53 -9.18 -29.28
CA ALA A 982 -3.03 -7.85 -29.65
C ALA A 982 -3.69 -7.78 -31.05
N GLY A 983 -4.49 -6.73 -31.27
CA GLY A 983 -5.10 -6.39 -32.58
C GLY A 983 -6.39 -7.15 -32.90
N GLN A 984 -7.17 -6.77 -33.92
CA GLN A 984 -7.15 -5.63 -34.87
C GLN A 984 -8.58 -5.59 -35.54
N ASN A 985 -9.09 -4.60 -36.29
CA ASN A 985 -8.48 -3.64 -37.22
C ASN A 985 -9.50 -2.53 -37.64
N GLN A 986 -9.01 -1.35 -38.04
CA GLN A 986 -9.43 -0.48 -39.20
C GLN A 986 -10.90 0.00 -39.40
N ALA A 987 -11.20 1.12 -40.10
CA ALA A 987 -10.47 2.34 -40.52
C ALA A 987 -11.42 3.38 -41.19
N SER A 988 -10.94 4.61 -41.45
CA SER A 988 -11.36 5.57 -42.53
C SER A 988 -12.82 6.11 -42.56
N ASP A 989 -13.18 7.32 -43.05
CA ASP A 989 -12.43 8.54 -43.46
C ASP A 989 -13.40 9.77 -43.60
N GLU A 990 -12.91 10.89 -44.16
CA GLU A 990 -13.63 12.04 -44.80
C GLU A 990 -14.28 13.21 -43.97
N GLU A 991 -13.46 14.26 -43.78
CA GLU A 991 -13.56 15.65 -44.32
C GLU A 991 -14.87 16.53 -44.38
N LYS A 992 -14.62 17.86 -44.39
CA LYS A 992 -15.49 19.03 -44.78
C LYS A 992 -16.60 19.45 -43.77
N LYS A 993 -16.50 20.63 -43.13
CA LYS A 993 -16.72 22.03 -43.61
C LYS A 993 -18.20 22.42 -43.77
N ASP A 994 -18.65 23.42 -43.00
CA ASP A 994 -19.01 24.74 -43.57
C ASP A 994 -18.89 25.86 -42.50
N ALA A 995 -19.14 27.12 -42.89
CA ALA A 995 -19.04 28.31 -42.03
C ALA A 995 -20.35 29.11 -41.93
N GLY A 996 -20.60 29.73 -40.77
CA GLY A 996 -21.75 30.62 -40.55
C GLY A 996 -21.37 31.78 -39.62
N ASN A 997 -21.64 33.01 -40.04
CA ASN A 997 -21.28 34.25 -39.34
C ASN A 997 -22.54 35.09 -39.02
N VAL A 998 -22.46 35.94 -37.98
CA VAL A 998 -22.92 37.37 -37.94
C VAL A 998 -23.09 37.86 -36.48
N ASP A 999 -22.69 39.12 -36.25
CA ASP A 999 -22.59 39.83 -34.97
C ASP A 999 -23.91 40.13 -34.23
N ALA A 1000 -23.79 40.32 -32.91
CA ALA A 1000 -24.45 41.44 -32.20
C ALA A 1000 -23.79 41.82 -30.85
N LYS A 1001 -23.10 42.97 -30.81
CA LYS A 1001 -22.96 43.95 -29.68
C LYS A 1001 -22.44 43.45 -28.31
N LYS A 1002 -21.39 44.03 -27.67
CA LYS A 1002 -21.22 45.41 -27.10
C LYS A 1002 -22.39 45.85 -26.20
N GLU A 1003 -22.23 46.41 -25.01
CA GLU A 1003 -21.06 46.74 -24.15
C GLU A 1003 -21.60 46.91 -22.70
N ALA A 1004 -20.84 46.97 -21.61
CA ALA A 1004 -19.39 47.12 -21.44
C ALA A 1004 -18.86 46.05 -20.44
N GLY A 1005 -17.90 46.19 -19.51
CA GLY A 1005 -17.14 47.34 -19.01
C GLY A 1005 -16.94 47.29 -17.48
N LYS A 1006 -15.96 46.52 -17.00
CA LYS A 1006 -15.44 46.61 -15.62
C LYS A 1006 -13.94 46.34 -15.63
N ASP A 1007 -13.22 47.04 -14.76
CA ASP A 1007 -11.76 47.02 -14.71
C ASP A 1007 -11.27 45.74 -14.00
N LYS A 1008 -10.43 44.95 -14.67
CA LYS A 1008 -9.76 43.78 -14.08
C LYS A 1008 -8.48 44.22 -13.39
N THR A 1009 -8.32 43.85 -12.12
CA THR A 1009 -7.14 44.18 -11.29
C THR A 1009 -5.86 43.59 -11.89
N LYS A 1010 -4.71 44.09 -11.41
CA LYS A 1010 -3.40 43.67 -11.92
C LYS A 1010 -3.18 42.16 -11.73
N ASP A 1011 -3.63 41.62 -10.61
CA ASP A 1011 -3.39 40.22 -10.21
C ASP A 1011 -4.11 39.23 -11.14
N GLU A 1012 -5.37 39.51 -11.55
CA GLU A 1012 -6.09 38.66 -12.52
C GLU A 1012 -5.37 38.58 -13.88
N LYS A 1013 -4.66 39.66 -14.29
CA LYS A 1013 -3.87 39.68 -15.53
C LYS A 1013 -2.54 38.95 -15.40
N ASP A 1014 -1.95 38.89 -14.21
CA ASP A 1014 -0.74 38.11 -13.97
C ASP A 1014 -1.05 36.62 -13.74
N ASP A 1015 -2.25 36.24 -13.28
CA ASP A 1015 -2.68 34.83 -13.17
C ASP A 1015 -3.10 34.22 -14.52
N GLU A 1016 -3.83 34.91 -15.41
CA GLU A 1016 -4.02 34.46 -16.81
C GLU A 1016 -2.65 34.29 -17.53
N LYS A 1017 -1.64 35.07 -17.12
CA LYS A 1017 -0.26 35.03 -17.64
C LYS A 1017 0.61 33.92 -17.00
N LYS A 1018 0.32 33.49 -15.77
CA LYS A 1018 0.84 32.24 -15.19
C LYS A 1018 0.22 31.03 -15.88
N GLU A 1019 -1.09 31.00 -16.06
CA GLU A 1019 -1.77 29.82 -16.60
C GLU A 1019 -1.38 29.57 -18.06
N SER A 1020 -1.27 30.63 -18.87
CA SER A 1020 -0.75 30.53 -20.24
C SER A 1020 0.73 30.12 -20.30
N ARG A 1021 1.57 30.54 -19.35
CA ARG A 1021 2.95 30.03 -19.21
C ARG A 1021 2.97 28.55 -18.84
N SER A 1022 2.23 28.15 -17.80
CA SER A 1022 2.15 26.75 -17.34
C SER A 1022 1.65 25.80 -18.44
N ARG A 1023 0.66 26.23 -19.23
CA ARG A 1023 0.15 25.48 -20.40
C ARG A 1023 1.19 25.35 -21.52
N GLU A 1024 2.12 26.30 -21.68
CA GLU A 1024 3.20 26.21 -22.68
C GLU A 1024 4.43 25.46 -22.15
N GLU A 1025 4.74 25.57 -20.86
CA GLU A 1025 5.74 24.76 -20.15
C GLU A 1025 5.36 23.27 -20.25
N LYS A 1026 4.11 22.89 -19.96
CA LYS A 1026 3.62 21.51 -20.15
C LYS A 1026 3.77 21.00 -21.59
N LYS A 1027 3.64 21.86 -22.60
CA LYS A 1027 3.92 21.48 -24.01
C LYS A 1027 5.42 21.30 -24.25
N GLN A 1028 6.28 22.08 -23.62
CA GLN A 1028 7.73 21.89 -23.72
C GLN A 1028 8.19 20.62 -23.00
N GLU A 1029 7.66 20.32 -21.81
CA GLU A 1029 7.87 19.04 -21.12
C GLU A 1029 7.43 17.86 -21.98
N THR A 1030 6.22 17.92 -22.56
CA THR A 1030 5.71 16.88 -23.47
C THR A 1030 6.61 16.69 -24.70
N ARG A 1031 7.16 17.78 -25.25
CA ARG A 1031 8.13 17.74 -26.37
C ARG A 1031 9.52 17.23 -25.95
N GLN A 1032 9.96 17.47 -24.71
CA GLN A 1032 11.19 16.89 -24.18
C GLN A 1032 11.02 15.40 -23.86
N ALA A 1033 9.87 14.98 -23.34
CA ALA A 1033 9.53 13.57 -23.14
C ALA A 1033 9.54 12.81 -24.48
N ALA A 1034 8.90 13.35 -25.52
CA ALA A 1034 8.95 12.79 -26.87
C ALA A 1034 10.38 12.69 -27.42
N LYS A 1035 11.24 13.68 -27.17
CA LYS A 1035 12.67 13.60 -27.53
C LYS A 1035 13.45 12.55 -26.74
N LYS A 1036 13.18 12.37 -25.44
CA LYS A 1036 13.80 11.31 -24.63
C LYS A 1036 13.42 9.92 -25.14
N VAL A 1037 12.15 9.68 -25.49
CA VAL A 1037 11.70 8.41 -26.07
C VAL A 1037 12.41 8.14 -27.40
N ALA A 1038 12.56 9.16 -28.25
CA ALA A 1038 13.31 9.07 -29.51
C ALA A 1038 14.82 8.82 -29.33
N GLN A 1039 15.42 9.25 -28.22
CA GLN A 1039 16.84 8.98 -27.90
C GLN A 1039 17.09 7.64 -27.17
N CYS A 1040 16.03 6.95 -26.72
CA CYS A 1040 16.11 5.57 -26.22
C CYS A 1040 15.73 4.54 -27.30
N SER A 1041 15.58 4.97 -28.55
CA SER A 1041 15.26 4.13 -29.72
C SER A 1041 16.23 4.34 -30.89
N SER A 1042 17.44 4.81 -30.56
CA SER A 1042 18.60 5.03 -31.44
C SER A 1042 19.88 4.56 -30.76
#